data_AF-A0A9P1BFW7-F1
#
_entry.id   AF-A0A9P1BFW7-F1
#
_cell.length_a   1.000
_cell.length_b   1.000
_cell.length_c   1.000
_cell.angle_alpha   90.00
_cell.angle_beta   90.00
_cell.angle_gamma   90.00
#
_symmetry.space_group_name_H-M   'P 1'
#
loop_
_entity.id
_entity.type
_entity.pdbx_description
1 polymer ?
#
loop_
_entity_poly.entity_id
_entity_poly.type
_entity_poly.pdbx_seq_one_letter_code
_entity_poly.pdbx_strand_id
1 'polypeptide(L)'
;MADDLGYGDVGCYGQQIVQTPVMDRLAAEGLRCTSCYAGSTVCAPSRCVLMTAMHTGHARVRGNNLIPLEAEDVTVAEVLKSAGYTTGIFGKWGLGEPDTPGIPTRQGFDQWFGYLNQRHAHNYYPEYLWRNTQKVMLEGNLNGKRTQYSADLIMDEALAFIKDTDEPFFLYLAVTLPHANNERGRETGNGMEIPSDEPYSDREWPQQQKNHAAMITRFDSDVGRVMQALADKGIDDDTIVFVTSDNGPHREGGADPEFFNSSGPLRGIKRDLTDGGIRVPMIVRWPGKIEADTISHEAWSFQDFLPTAAELASTASPEGIDGVSMVPTLLGSQIAGHEQAEHEYLYWEFHERGFKQAVRMGPWKGIRNKPGRPIELYHVVTDMAEENDVAKEHPELVTEIETIFETVPMNGQMPPGYRQIQVMGCLATALVFAFLCVLPWLFVETMQLALSRLHLSTTVATLSVIAILFGSFFNFPVHTIEREEEQVIDMAPMWGGSAWGPAVAQRTRATYIAVNVGGCIVPSLIALWQLRFLFDTGGWPLTAVGIVTVSNIVICYLVARPVRGIGIGLPWFTSPAVAVGLTWLLLGFGDDTEVRAPVAFVAGVAGPLIGADLLHLKDITRVSARMLSIGGAGTFDGIVLSGILAALLA
;
A
#
# COMPACT_ATOMS: atom_id res chain seq x y z
N MET A 1 -8.86 -25.63 3.84
CA MET A 1 -8.82 -24.59 2.79
C MET A 1 -7.38 -24.17 2.55
N ALA A 2 -6.92 -24.23 1.31
CA ALA A 2 -5.64 -23.71 0.83
C ALA A 2 -5.70 -22.21 0.51
N ASP A 3 -4.55 -21.59 0.24
CA ASP A 3 -4.38 -20.17 -0.10
C ASP A 3 -3.68 -20.06 -1.45
N ASP A 4 -4.40 -19.59 -2.48
CA ASP A 4 -3.98 -19.54 -3.89
C ASP A 4 -3.71 -20.90 -4.59
N LEU A 5 -4.37 -21.99 -4.17
CA LEU A 5 -4.34 -23.26 -4.90
C LEU A 5 -5.22 -23.16 -6.17
N GLY A 6 -4.65 -23.44 -7.34
CA GLY A 6 -5.36 -23.39 -8.60
C GLY A 6 -6.29 -24.57 -8.85
N TYR A 7 -7.29 -24.37 -9.70
CA TYR A 7 -8.21 -25.42 -10.13
C TYR A 7 -7.48 -26.60 -10.79
N GLY A 8 -6.49 -26.32 -11.63
CA GLY A 8 -5.67 -27.31 -12.32
C GLY A 8 -4.48 -27.82 -11.53
N ASP A 9 -4.30 -27.43 -10.25
CA ASP A 9 -3.18 -27.90 -9.42
C ASP A 9 -3.45 -29.25 -8.73
N VAL A 10 -4.67 -29.78 -8.83
CA VAL A 10 -5.10 -31.01 -8.17
C VAL A 10 -5.34 -32.13 -9.21
N GLY A 11 -4.86 -33.34 -8.92
CA GLY A 11 -4.89 -34.49 -9.83
C GLY A 11 -6.29 -34.83 -10.31
N CYS A 12 -7.25 -34.91 -9.40
CA CYS A 12 -8.66 -35.12 -9.71
C CYS A 12 -9.32 -33.96 -10.47
N TYR A 13 -8.62 -32.85 -10.71
CA TYR A 13 -9.06 -31.76 -11.59
C TYR A 13 -8.24 -31.65 -12.88
N GLY A 14 -7.31 -32.59 -13.12
CA GLY A 14 -6.57 -32.74 -14.36
C GLY A 14 -5.05 -32.57 -14.23
N GLN A 15 -4.53 -32.22 -13.06
CA GLN A 15 -3.08 -32.10 -12.85
C GLN A 15 -2.36 -33.44 -13.12
N GLN A 16 -1.23 -33.41 -13.83
CA GLN A 16 -0.48 -34.63 -14.20
C GLN A 16 0.94 -34.66 -13.64
N ILE A 17 1.44 -33.54 -13.13
CA ILE A 17 2.85 -33.33 -12.75
C ILE A 17 2.98 -33.20 -11.24
N VAL A 18 2.20 -32.30 -10.64
CA VAL A 18 2.16 -32.09 -9.19
C VAL A 18 1.37 -33.23 -8.53
N GLN A 19 1.88 -33.77 -7.42
CA GLN A 19 1.36 -34.97 -6.78
C GLN A 19 0.36 -34.60 -5.70
N THR A 20 -0.90 -35.04 -5.86
CA THR A 20 -1.97 -34.88 -4.86
C THR A 20 -2.77 -36.17 -4.61
N PRO A 21 -2.10 -37.31 -4.33
CA PRO A 21 -2.77 -38.61 -4.23
C PRO A 21 -3.79 -38.72 -3.10
N VAL A 22 -3.68 -37.92 -2.03
CA VAL A 22 -4.67 -37.94 -0.94
C VAL A 22 -5.95 -37.25 -1.38
N MET A 23 -5.87 -36.06 -1.98
CA MET A 23 -7.03 -35.35 -2.51
C MET A 23 -7.70 -36.15 -3.64
N ASP A 24 -6.92 -36.83 -4.48
CA ASP A 24 -7.45 -37.71 -5.52
C ASP A 24 -8.26 -38.86 -4.92
N ARG A 25 -7.75 -39.47 -3.84
CA ARG A 25 -8.46 -40.50 -3.09
C ARG A 25 -9.72 -39.96 -2.41
N LEU A 26 -9.64 -38.79 -1.78
CA LEU A 26 -10.81 -38.15 -1.16
C LEU A 26 -11.93 -37.89 -2.17
N ALA A 27 -11.58 -37.48 -3.39
CA ALA A 27 -12.55 -37.31 -4.47
C ALA A 27 -13.18 -38.64 -4.87
N ALA A 28 -12.40 -39.71 -4.99
CA ALA A 28 -12.92 -41.06 -5.29
C ALA A 28 -13.77 -41.65 -4.15
N GLU A 29 -13.50 -41.28 -2.90
CA GLU A 29 -14.26 -41.72 -1.72
C GLU A 29 -15.47 -40.82 -1.41
N GLY A 30 -15.70 -39.76 -2.18
CA GLY A 30 -16.74 -38.78 -1.92
C GLY A 30 -17.26 -38.13 -3.20
N LEU A 31 -17.51 -36.82 -3.11
CA LEU A 31 -18.05 -35.98 -4.17
C LEU A 31 -17.00 -34.96 -4.63
N ARG A 32 -16.80 -34.87 -5.95
CA ARG A 32 -16.01 -33.81 -6.59
C ARG A 32 -16.94 -32.78 -7.23
N CYS A 33 -16.90 -31.53 -6.78
CA CYS A 33 -17.67 -30.44 -7.38
C CYS A 33 -16.87 -29.78 -8.51
N THR A 34 -17.43 -29.69 -9.72
CA THR A 34 -16.76 -29.00 -10.83
C THR A 34 -17.10 -27.51 -10.90
N SER A 35 -18.16 -27.04 -10.24
CA SER A 35 -18.69 -25.68 -10.38
C SER A 35 -18.76 -24.93 -9.03
N CYS A 36 -17.70 -25.05 -8.22
CA CYS A 36 -17.58 -24.32 -6.96
C CYS A 36 -16.81 -23.00 -7.13
N TYR A 37 -17.33 -21.92 -6.55
CA TYR A 37 -16.77 -20.59 -6.64
C TYR A 37 -16.32 -20.06 -5.28
N ALA A 38 -15.11 -19.53 -5.23
CA ALA A 38 -14.62 -18.69 -4.15
C ALA A 38 -15.49 -17.44 -4.00
N GLY A 39 -15.54 -16.90 -2.79
CA GLY A 39 -16.30 -15.69 -2.50
C GLY A 39 -15.72 -14.44 -3.16
N SER A 40 -14.44 -14.45 -3.54
CA SER A 40 -13.78 -13.35 -4.25
C SER A 40 -12.52 -13.84 -4.97
N THR A 41 -11.88 -12.94 -5.71
CA THR A 41 -10.63 -13.19 -6.46
C THR A 41 -9.37 -13.12 -5.60
N VAL A 42 -9.52 -12.84 -4.30
CA VAL A 42 -8.46 -12.71 -3.31
C VAL A 42 -8.90 -13.13 -1.90
N CYS A 43 -7.93 -13.48 -1.06
CA CYS A 43 -8.11 -14.16 0.23
C CYS A 43 -9.11 -13.52 1.22
N ALA A 44 -8.90 -12.29 1.70
CA ALA A 44 -9.71 -11.72 2.78
C ALA A 44 -11.21 -11.61 2.44
N PRO A 45 -11.63 -10.98 1.33
CA PRO A 45 -13.05 -10.96 0.95
C PRO A 45 -13.63 -12.35 0.69
N SER A 46 -12.87 -13.29 0.11
CA SER A 46 -13.34 -14.66 -0.10
C SER A 46 -13.65 -15.37 1.22
N ARG A 47 -12.77 -15.23 2.21
CA ARG A 47 -12.95 -15.77 3.56
C ARG A 47 -14.11 -15.09 4.30
N CYS A 48 -14.33 -13.79 4.08
CA CYS A 48 -15.48 -13.08 4.62
C CYS A 48 -16.79 -13.69 4.11
N VAL A 49 -16.90 -13.90 2.79
CA VAL A 49 -18.08 -14.50 2.16
C VAL A 49 -18.33 -15.91 2.70
N LEU A 50 -17.29 -16.73 2.83
CA LEU A 50 -17.39 -18.07 3.43
C LEU A 50 -17.95 -18.02 4.86
N MET A 51 -17.49 -17.05 5.65
CA MET A 51 -17.86 -16.95 7.05
C MET A 51 -19.24 -16.37 7.25
N THR A 52 -19.70 -15.43 6.42
CA THR A 52 -20.91 -14.64 6.69
C THR A 52 -22.07 -14.93 5.73
N ALA A 53 -21.87 -15.75 4.70
CA ALA A 53 -22.83 -15.96 3.61
C ALA A 53 -23.26 -14.70 2.84
N MET A 54 -22.44 -13.64 2.90
CA MET A 54 -22.67 -12.40 2.17
C MET A 54 -21.73 -12.34 0.97
N HIS A 55 -22.26 -12.19 -0.23
CA HIS A 55 -21.45 -12.00 -1.43
C HIS A 55 -20.76 -10.63 -1.39
N THR A 56 -19.73 -10.40 -2.20
CA THR A 56 -18.90 -9.18 -2.13
C THR A 56 -19.60 -7.84 -2.40
N GLY A 57 -20.85 -7.84 -2.89
CA GLY A 57 -21.70 -6.64 -2.92
C GLY A 57 -22.24 -6.22 -1.55
N HIS A 58 -22.42 -7.17 -0.64
CA HIS A 58 -23.01 -6.97 0.70
C HIS A 58 -22.03 -7.24 1.84
N ALA A 59 -20.97 -8.03 1.60
CA ALA A 59 -19.94 -8.35 2.59
C ALA A 59 -19.20 -7.10 3.07
N ARG A 60 -18.82 -7.07 4.35
CA ARG A 60 -18.02 -5.98 4.92
C ARG A 60 -16.61 -5.91 4.33
N VAL A 61 -15.92 -7.06 4.28
CA VAL A 61 -14.54 -7.13 3.80
C VAL A 61 -14.58 -7.38 2.29
N ARG A 62 -14.21 -6.37 1.49
CA ARG A 62 -14.32 -6.37 0.02
C ARG A 62 -12.98 -6.28 -0.71
N GLY A 63 -11.87 -6.37 0.04
CA GLY A 63 -10.50 -6.33 -0.46
C GLY A 63 -9.49 -6.56 0.66
N ASN A 64 -8.21 -6.73 0.33
CA ASN A 64 -7.15 -7.02 1.31
C ASN A 64 -6.68 -5.77 2.10
N ASN A 65 -7.61 -4.98 2.63
CA ASN A 65 -7.37 -3.66 3.22
C ASN A 65 -7.30 -3.64 4.76
N LEU A 66 -7.17 -4.81 5.41
CA LEU A 66 -7.12 -4.96 6.88
C LEU A 66 -8.39 -4.42 7.57
N ILE A 67 -9.54 -4.54 6.91
CA ILE A 67 -10.83 -4.23 7.53
C ILE A 67 -11.24 -5.47 8.33
N PRO A 68 -11.40 -5.37 9.66
CA PRO A 68 -11.87 -6.48 10.48
C PRO A 68 -13.38 -6.70 10.29
N LEU A 69 -13.85 -7.89 10.64
CA LEU A 69 -15.25 -8.09 10.97
C LEU A 69 -15.62 -7.29 12.22
N GLU A 70 -16.89 -6.93 12.31
CA GLU A 70 -17.50 -6.32 13.50
C GLU A 70 -18.41 -7.32 14.22
N ALA A 71 -18.95 -6.93 15.36
CA ALA A 71 -19.80 -7.81 16.18
C ALA A 71 -21.15 -8.13 15.53
N GLU A 72 -21.59 -7.33 14.55
CA GLU A 72 -22.85 -7.58 13.82
C GLU A 72 -22.69 -8.61 12.69
N ASP A 73 -21.46 -8.89 12.26
CA ASP A 73 -21.20 -9.77 11.13
C ASP A 73 -21.24 -11.23 11.59
N VAL A 74 -22.44 -11.82 11.65
CA VAL A 74 -22.62 -13.20 12.13
C VAL A 74 -21.86 -14.19 11.28
N THR A 75 -21.03 -15.00 11.93
CA THR A 75 -20.20 -16.03 11.28
C THR A 75 -20.78 -17.44 11.39
N VAL A 76 -20.40 -18.32 10.47
CA VAL A 76 -20.73 -19.75 10.52
C VAL A 76 -20.26 -20.41 11.83
N ALA A 77 -19.15 -19.95 12.41
CA ALA A 77 -18.68 -20.45 13.69
C ALA A 77 -19.64 -20.11 14.83
N GLU A 78 -20.22 -18.90 14.86
CA GLU A 78 -21.23 -18.52 15.85
C GLU A 78 -22.51 -19.33 15.70
N VAL A 79 -22.94 -19.56 14.44
CA VAL A 79 -24.11 -20.38 14.13
C VAL A 79 -23.91 -21.82 14.62
N LEU A 80 -22.79 -22.46 14.28
CA LEU A 80 -22.50 -23.83 14.71
C LEU A 80 -22.30 -23.93 16.23
N LYS A 81 -21.65 -22.93 16.84
CA LYS A 81 -21.51 -22.86 18.30
C LYS A 81 -22.86 -22.78 19.01
N SER A 82 -23.83 -22.07 18.44
CA SER A 82 -25.20 -22.05 18.96
C SER A 82 -25.89 -23.42 18.90
N ALA A 83 -25.47 -24.29 17.98
CA ALA A 83 -25.90 -25.68 17.85
C ALA A 83 -25.11 -26.66 18.75
N GLY A 84 -24.21 -26.15 19.60
CA GLY A 84 -23.44 -26.96 20.55
C GLY A 84 -22.10 -27.48 20.02
N TYR A 85 -21.62 -26.98 18.88
CA TYR A 85 -20.30 -27.35 18.36
C TYR A 85 -19.19 -26.61 19.09
N THR A 86 -18.10 -27.32 19.38
CA THR A 86 -16.81 -26.72 19.74
C THR A 86 -16.13 -26.21 18.46
N THR A 87 -15.62 -24.98 18.46
CA THR A 87 -15.14 -24.34 17.23
C THR A 87 -13.64 -24.03 17.28
N GLY A 88 -12.91 -24.46 16.26
CA GLY A 88 -11.46 -24.26 16.13
C GLY A 88 -11.07 -23.67 14.79
N ILE A 89 -10.15 -22.71 14.79
CA ILE A 89 -9.52 -22.18 13.56
C ILE A 89 -8.00 -22.22 13.68
N PHE A 90 -7.36 -22.78 12.65
CA PHE A 90 -5.90 -22.92 12.62
C PHE A 90 -5.37 -22.41 11.29
N GLY A 91 -4.45 -21.44 11.35
CA GLY A 91 -3.82 -20.80 10.20
C GLY A 91 -4.25 -19.36 9.97
N LYS A 92 -4.53 -18.98 8.72
CA LYS A 92 -4.81 -17.62 8.28
C LYS A 92 -6.27 -17.25 8.49
N TRP A 93 -6.53 -16.28 9.37
CA TRP A 93 -7.85 -15.70 9.55
C TRP A 93 -8.15 -14.67 8.46
N GLY A 94 -7.43 -13.55 8.44
CA GLY A 94 -7.58 -12.52 7.40
C GLY A 94 -8.76 -11.57 7.58
N LEU A 95 -9.49 -11.68 8.70
CA LEU A 95 -10.76 -10.98 8.97
C LEU A 95 -10.75 -10.22 10.30
N GLY A 96 -9.56 -9.95 10.85
CA GLY A 96 -9.40 -9.26 12.13
C GLY A 96 -8.09 -8.50 12.23
N GLU A 97 -8.02 -7.61 13.21
CA GLU A 97 -6.80 -6.93 13.65
C GLU A 97 -6.70 -7.00 15.18
N PRO A 98 -5.51 -6.77 15.79
CA PRO A 98 -5.37 -6.84 17.23
C PRO A 98 -6.38 -5.94 17.93
N ASP A 99 -6.99 -6.46 19.01
CA ASP A 99 -7.97 -5.77 19.86
C ASP A 99 -9.31 -5.41 19.20
N THR A 100 -9.59 -5.83 17.96
CA THR A 100 -10.88 -5.56 17.28
C THR A 100 -11.96 -6.60 17.61
N PRO A 101 -13.24 -6.33 17.35
CA PRO A 101 -14.29 -7.36 17.39
C PRO A 101 -14.04 -8.50 16.39
N GLY A 102 -13.34 -8.25 15.29
CA GLY A 102 -13.02 -9.25 14.27
C GLY A 102 -11.97 -10.31 14.63
N ILE A 103 -11.47 -10.38 15.87
CA ILE A 103 -10.57 -11.49 16.24
C ILE A 103 -11.35 -12.82 16.32
N PRO A 104 -10.76 -13.98 15.99
CA PRO A 104 -11.49 -15.25 15.94
C PRO A 104 -12.29 -15.59 17.20
N THR A 105 -11.72 -15.34 18.39
CA THR A 105 -12.37 -15.66 19.67
C THR A 105 -13.57 -14.78 20.01
N ARG A 106 -13.81 -13.74 19.20
CA ARG A 106 -15.01 -12.87 19.27
C ARG A 106 -15.95 -13.11 18.09
N GLN A 107 -15.60 -14.03 17.20
CA GLN A 107 -16.30 -14.39 15.96
C GLN A 107 -16.60 -15.89 15.97
N GLY A 108 -17.11 -16.38 17.11
CA GLY A 108 -17.58 -17.75 17.27
C GLY A 108 -16.55 -18.83 17.55
N PHE A 109 -15.23 -18.60 17.40
CA PHE A 109 -14.21 -19.62 17.63
C PHE A 109 -13.79 -19.78 19.09
N ASP A 110 -13.78 -21.01 19.62
CA ASP A 110 -13.27 -21.32 20.98
C ASP A 110 -11.74 -21.37 21.03
N GLN A 111 -11.13 -21.92 19.99
CA GLN A 111 -9.68 -22.08 19.88
C GLN A 111 -9.15 -21.51 18.58
N TRP A 112 -8.05 -20.76 18.67
CA TRP A 112 -7.37 -20.21 17.51
C TRP A 112 -5.84 -20.26 17.66
N PHE A 113 -5.17 -20.69 16.59
CA PHE A 113 -3.73 -20.49 16.43
C PHE A 113 -3.34 -20.14 14.98
N GLY A 114 -2.62 -19.03 14.78
CA GLY A 114 -2.08 -18.68 13.46
C GLY A 114 -1.94 -17.18 13.18
N TYR A 115 -2.29 -16.77 11.96
CA TYR A 115 -2.14 -15.40 11.45
C TYR A 115 -3.46 -14.66 11.52
N LEU A 116 -3.44 -13.45 12.09
CA LEU A 116 -4.64 -12.64 12.21
C LEU A 116 -5.02 -11.96 10.88
N ASN A 117 -4.02 -11.50 10.11
CA ASN A 117 -4.22 -10.81 8.85
C ASN A 117 -3.32 -11.33 7.71
N GLN A 118 -3.71 -10.99 6.49
CA GLN A 118 -3.08 -11.40 5.24
C GLN A 118 -1.68 -10.80 5.01
N ARG A 119 -1.35 -9.65 5.61
CA ARG A 119 0.01 -9.07 5.45
C ARG A 119 1.05 -9.92 6.16
N HIS A 120 0.74 -10.36 7.37
CA HIS A 120 1.65 -11.21 8.15
C HIS A 120 1.67 -12.65 7.63
N ALA A 121 0.55 -13.15 7.11
CA ALA A 121 0.39 -14.52 6.63
C ALA A 121 1.30 -14.92 5.45
N HIS A 122 1.96 -13.96 4.79
CA HIS A 122 2.91 -14.25 3.72
C HIS A 122 4.24 -14.83 4.22
N ASN A 123 4.59 -14.65 5.50
CA ASN A 123 5.88 -15.11 6.03
C ASN A 123 5.75 -16.48 6.70
N TYR A 124 6.38 -17.51 6.13
CA TYR A 124 6.39 -18.89 6.65
C TYR A 124 7.34 -19.13 7.83
N TYR A 125 8.22 -18.17 8.12
CA TYR A 125 9.08 -18.17 9.30
C TYR A 125 8.87 -16.85 10.06
N PRO A 126 7.65 -16.60 10.57
CA PRO A 126 7.35 -15.36 11.26
C PRO A 126 8.02 -15.35 12.64
N GLU A 127 8.30 -14.17 13.18
CA GLU A 127 8.82 -14.04 14.54
C GLU A 127 7.78 -14.36 15.61
N TYR A 128 6.49 -14.32 15.26
CA TYR A 128 5.40 -14.67 16.16
C TYR A 128 4.19 -15.24 15.42
N LEU A 129 3.33 -15.92 16.15
CA LEU A 129 1.96 -16.23 15.77
C LEU A 129 1.02 -15.79 16.89
N TRP A 130 -0.27 -15.90 16.66
CA TRP A 130 -1.26 -15.65 17.70
C TRP A 130 -1.86 -16.96 18.19
N ARG A 131 -2.09 -17.04 19.49
CA ARG A 131 -2.92 -18.06 20.13
C ARG A 131 -4.03 -17.33 20.88
N ASN A 132 -5.26 -17.45 20.41
CA ASN A 132 -6.36 -16.64 20.95
C ASN A 132 -5.90 -15.15 21.02
N THR A 133 -6.13 -14.46 22.13
CA THR A 133 -5.70 -13.07 22.29
C THR A 133 -4.19 -12.88 22.55
N GLN A 134 -3.41 -13.96 22.67
CA GLN A 134 -2.01 -13.90 23.06
C GLN A 134 -1.08 -13.98 21.85
N LYS A 135 -0.11 -13.07 21.79
CA LYS A 135 1.03 -13.18 20.88
C LYS A 135 2.03 -14.21 21.39
N VAL A 136 2.34 -15.22 20.58
CA VAL A 136 3.30 -16.29 20.85
C VAL A 136 4.55 -16.04 20.01
N MET A 137 5.66 -15.70 20.66
CA MET A 137 6.94 -15.52 19.98
C MET A 137 7.53 -16.87 19.54
N LEU A 138 8.07 -16.93 18.33
CA LEU A 138 8.73 -18.09 17.77
C LEU A 138 10.25 -17.90 17.90
N GLU A 139 10.82 -18.32 19.02
CA GLU A 139 12.24 -18.17 19.36
C GLU A 139 13.21 -18.69 18.28
N GLY A 140 12.80 -19.74 17.56
CA GLY A 140 13.54 -20.33 16.44
C GLY A 140 13.55 -19.48 15.17
N ASN A 141 12.77 -18.40 15.14
CA ASN A 141 12.73 -17.44 14.03
C ASN A 141 13.26 -16.04 14.39
N LEU A 142 13.59 -15.80 15.67
CA LEU A 142 14.15 -14.52 16.10
C LEU A 142 15.59 -14.33 15.60
N ASN A 143 16.00 -13.06 15.45
CA ASN A 143 17.36 -12.68 15.05
C ASN A 143 17.79 -13.30 13.69
N GLY A 144 16.84 -13.41 12.75
CA GLY A 144 17.08 -13.95 11.41
C GLY A 144 17.22 -15.47 11.33
N LYS A 145 17.02 -16.20 12.44
CA LYS A 145 16.88 -17.66 12.41
C LYS A 145 15.60 -18.05 11.67
N ARG A 146 15.55 -19.28 11.16
CA ARG A 146 14.43 -19.80 10.34
C ARG A 146 14.25 -21.29 10.59
N THR A 147 14.06 -21.67 11.85
CA THR A 147 13.97 -23.10 12.24
C THR A 147 12.55 -23.54 12.59
N GLN A 148 11.61 -22.60 12.76
CA GLN A 148 10.21 -22.91 13.05
C GLN A 148 9.34 -22.55 11.85
N TYR A 149 8.97 -23.55 11.06
CA TYR A 149 8.08 -23.36 9.92
C TYR A 149 6.64 -23.27 10.39
N SER A 150 5.94 -22.18 10.06
CA SER A 150 4.62 -21.89 10.61
C SER A 150 3.57 -22.93 10.26
N ALA A 151 3.61 -23.51 9.05
CA ALA A 151 2.63 -24.51 8.63
C ALA A 151 2.71 -25.80 9.48
N ASP A 152 3.90 -26.18 9.96
CA ASP A 152 4.06 -27.30 10.89
C ASP A 152 3.36 -27.01 12.21
N LEU A 153 3.65 -25.84 12.79
CA LEU A 153 3.06 -25.43 14.06
C LEU A 153 1.53 -25.32 13.97
N ILE A 154 1.01 -24.77 12.87
CA ILE A 154 -0.43 -24.64 12.62
C ILE A 154 -1.09 -26.03 12.48
N MET A 155 -0.47 -26.93 11.73
CA MET A 155 -1.00 -28.28 11.55
C MET A 155 -0.98 -29.06 12.87
N ASP A 156 0.10 -28.99 13.64
CA ASP A 156 0.21 -29.70 14.91
C ASP A 156 -0.88 -29.25 15.90
N GLU A 157 -1.22 -27.97 15.92
CA GLU A 157 -2.33 -27.43 16.73
C GLU A 157 -3.71 -27.90 16.24
N ALA A 158 -3.92 -27.98 14.93
CA ALA A 158 -5.17 -28.51 14.38
C ALA A 158 -5.35 -30.00 14.68
N LEU A 159 -4.28 -30.79 14.59
CA LEU A 159 -4.31 -32.22 14.95
C LEU A 159 -4.52 -32.41 16.45
N ALA A 160 -3.93 -31.55 17.29
CA ALA A 160 -4.20 -31.54 18.74
C ALA A 160 -5.67 -31.22 19.02
N PHE A 161 -6.26 -30.25 18.33
CA PHE A 161 -7.68 -29.93 18.46
C PHE A 161 -8.60 -31.12 18.12
N ILE A 162 -8.34 -31.80 17.01
CA ILE A 162 -9.10 -33.03 16.63
C ILE A 162 -8.98 -34.07 17.75
N LYS A 163 -7.76 -34.31 18.23
CA LYS A 163 -7.47 -35.31 19.26
C LYS A 163 -8.18 -34.99 20.58
N ASP A 164 -8.11 -33.74 21.04
CA ASP A 164 -8.48 -33.34 22.39
C ASP A 164 -9.96 -32.94 22.54
N THR A 165 -10.71 -32.78 21.44
CA THR A 165 -12.12 -32.35 21.47
C THR A 165 -13.10 -33.52 21.30
N ASP A 166 -13.84 -33.88 22.35
CA ASP A 166 -14.77 -35.03 22.31
C ASP A 166 -16.18 -34.65 21.86
N GLU A 167 -16.58 -33.39 22.01
CA GLU A 167 -17.84 -32.85 21.50
C GLU A 167 -17.82 -32.73 19.96
N PRO A 168 -18.99 -32.66 19.29
CA PRO A 168 -19.05 -32.29 17.88
C PRO A 168 -18.29 -31.00 17.64
N PHE A 169 -17.46 -30.95 16.60
CA PHE A 169 -16.60 -29.79 16.37
C PHE A 169 -16.63 -29.27 14.95
N PHE A 170 -16.43 -27.97 14.82
CA PHE A 170 -16.17 -27.29 13.56
C PHE A 170 -14.70 -26.87 13.51
N LEU A 171 -13.95 -27.48 12.61
CA LEU A 171 -12.55 -27.15 12.35
C LEU A 171 -12.42 -26.38 11.04
N TYR A 172 -12.08 -25.10 11.13
CA TYR A 172 -11.65 -24.31 9.99
C TYR A 172 -10.12 -24.30 9.88
N LEU A 173 -9.58 -25.27 9.12
CA LEU A 173 -8.15 -25.33 8.82
C LEU A 173 -7.83 -24.49 7.58
N ALA A 174 -7.22 -23.34 7.81
CA ALA A 174 -6.97 -22.29 6.83
C ALA A 174 -5.46 -22.13 6.58
N VAL A 175 -4.84 -23.09 5.91
CA VAL A 175 -3.39 -23.06 5.67
C VAL A 175 -3.02 -21.96 4.68
N THR A 176 -1.75 -21.52 4.73
CA THR A 176 -1.19 -20.53 3.80
C THR A 176 -0.61 -21.16 2.54
N LEU A 177 -0.52 -22.48 2.44
CA LEU A 177 0.01 -23.16 1.26
C LEU A 177 -1.02 -23.12 0.10
N PRO A 178 -0.60 -22.92 -1.18
CA PRO A 178 0.76 -22.66 -1.65
C PRO A 178 1.15 -21.16 -1.82
N HIS A 179 0.46 -20.20 -1.19
CA HIS A 179 0.68 -18.76 -1.35
C HIS A 179 2.15 -18.31 -1.23
N ALA A 180 2.57 -17.34 -2.06
CA ALA A 180 3.94 -16.80 -2.03
C ALA A 180 4.26 -15.87 -0.85
N ASN A 181 5.53 -15.86 -0.43
CA ASN A 181 6.15 -14.75 0.28
C ASN A 181 6.76 -13.73 -0.69
N ASN A 182 6.03 -12.65 -0.96
CA ASN A 182 6.51 -11.59 -1.85
C ASN A 182 7.72 -10.82 -1.32
N GLU A 183 7.87 -10.66 0.00
CA GLU A 183 9.01 -9.98 0.59
C GLU A 183 10.28 -10.79 0.36
N ARG A 184 10.22 -12.08 0.67
CA ARG A 184 11.32 -12.99 0.41
C ARG A 184 11.65 -13.12 -1.07
N GLY A 185 10.62 -13.21 -1.92
CA GLY A 185 10.82 -13.23 -3.37
C GLY A 185 11.60 -12.04 -3.89
N ARG A 186 11.39 -10.83 -3.33
CA ARG A 186 12.19 -9.64 -3.69
C ARG A 186 13.63 -9.71 -3.18
N GLU A 187 13.86 -10.32 -2.03
CA GLU A 187 15.20 -10.45 -1.42
C GLU A 187 16.05 -11.54 -2.07
N THR A 188 15.48 -12.70 -2.35
CA THR A 188 16.21 -13.91 -2.75
C THR A 188 15.95 -14.35 -4.19
N GLY A 189 14.95 -13.76 -4.84
CA GLY A 189 14.43 -14.22 -6.12
C GLY A 189 13.47 -15.42 -6.00
N ASN A 190 13.29 -16.02 -4.81
CA ASN A 190 12.39 -17.15 -4.58
C ASN A 190 11.50 -16.89 -3.37
N GLY A 191 10.22 -16.59 -3.65
CA GLY A 191 9.19 -16.37 -2.63
C GLY A 191 8.38 -17.61 -2.29
N MET A 192 8.61 -18.74 -2.95
CA MET A 192 7.94 -20.01 -2.66
C MET A 192 8.69 -20.68 -1.51
N GLU A 193 8.37 -20.31 -0.28
CA GLU A 193 9.10 -20.76 0.89
C GLU A 193 8.60 -22.11 1.37
N ILE A 194 9.47 -23.12 1.26
CA ILE A 194 9.23 -24.45 1.81
C ILE A 194 10.55 -25.03 2.35
N PRO A 195 10.53 -25.83 3.45
CA PRO A 195 11.75 -26.43 4.00
C PRO A 195 12.43 -27.45 3.08
N SER A 196 11.66 -28.14 2.23
CA SER A 196 12.14 -29.14 1.28
C SER A 196 11.34 -29.03 -0.02
N ASP A 197 12.03 -29.16 -1.15
CA ASP A 197 11.42 -29.21 -2.49
C ASP A 197 11.20 -30.65 -2.98
N GLU A 198 11.36 -31.64 -2.12
CA GLU A 198 11.02 -33.04 -2.40
C GLU A 198 9.52 -33.21 -2.71
N PRO A 199 9.15 -34.15 -3.60
CA PRO A 199 10.01 -35.06 -4.36
C PRO A 199 10.56 -34.46 -5.67
N TYR A 200 10.56 -33.13 -5.82
CA TYR A 200 10.91 -32.42 -7.05
C TYR A 200 12.35 -31.93 -7.13
N SER A 201 13.17 -32.20 -6.11
CA SER A 201 14.56 -31.74 -6.01
C SER A 201 15.39 -32.05 -7.26
N ASP A 202 15.23 -33.24 -7.84
CA ASP A 202 15.98 -33.70 -9.04
C ASP A 202 15.38 -33.24 -10.38
N ARG A 203 14.25 -32.52 -10.38
CA ARG A 203 13.63 -32.04 -11.61
C ARG A 203 14.45 -30.89 -12.23
N GLU A 204 14.50 -30.81 -13.55
CA GLU A 204 15.12 -29.66 -14.25
C GLU A 204 14.13 -28.50 -14.40
N TRP A 205 13.63 -27.99 -13.27
CA TRP A 205 12.69 -26.86 -13.20
C TRP A 205 13.32 -25.65 -12.52
N PRO A 206 12.84 -24.42 -12.78
CA PRO A 206 13.20 -23.27 -11.95
C PRO A 206 12.87 -23.56 -10.47
N GLN A 207 13.74 -23.10 -9.55
CA GLN A 207 13.62 -23.44 -8.12
C GLN A 207 12.26 -23.04 -7.52
N GLN A 208 11.70 -21.92 -7.97
CA GLN A 208 10.38 -21.44 -7.56
C GLN A 208 9.27 -22.44 -7.90
N GLN A 209 9.36 -23.10 -9.07
CA GLN A 209 8.36 -24.07 -9.49
C GLN A 209 8.52 -25.41 -8.77
N LYS A 210 9.75 -25.83 -8.45
CA LYS A 210 9.96 -26.99 -7.54
C LYS A 210 9.32 -26.74 -6.19
N ASN A 211 9.58 -25.57 -5.62
CA ASN A 211 9.06 -25.18 -4.32
C ASN A 211 7.54 -25.06 -4.34
N HIS A 212 6.95 -24.43 -5.36
CA HIS A 212 5.50 -24.31 -5.50
C HIS A 212 4.83 -25.69 -5.60
N ALA A 213 5.36 -26.59 -6.44
CA ALA A 213 4.87 -27.97 -6.54
C ALA A 213 4.99 -28.71 -5.19
N ALA A 214 6.13 -28.56 -4.50
CA ALA A 214 6.32 -29.15 -3.18
C ALA A 214 5.36 -28.59 -2.12
N MET A 215 4.99 -27.31 -2.19
CA MET A 215 3.97 -26.71 -1.31
C MET A 215 2.58 -27.31 -1.53
N ILE A 216 2.21 -27.59 -2.78
CA ILE A 216 0.94 -28.25 -3.13
C ILE A 216 0.96 -29.71 -2.65
N THR A 217 2.01 -30.46 -2.94
CA THR A 217 2.15 -31.87 -2.48
C THR A 217 2.21 -31.97 -0.96
N ARG A 218 2.79 -30.98 -0.29
CA ARG A 218 2.73 -30.89 1.17
C ARG A 218 1.32 -30.65 1.67
N PHE A 219 0.56 -29.74 1.06
CA PHE A 219 -0.84 -29.53 1.42
C PHE A 219 -1.66 -30.82 1.28
N ASP A 220 -1.43 -31.59 0.22
CA ASP A 220 -2.02 -32.93 0.05
C ASP A 220 -1.67 -33.89 1.21
N SER A 221 -0.39 -33.96 1.58
CA SER A 221 0.05 -34.76 2.73
C SER A 221 -0.57 -34.28 4.05
N ASP A 222 -0.73 -32.97 4.22
CA ASP A 222 -1.32 -32.33 5.38
C ASP A 222 -2.83 -32.66 5.49
N VAL A 223 -3.55 -32.71 4.37
CA VAL A 223 -4.90 -33.26 4.30
C VAL A 223 -4.90 -34.73 4.75
N GLY A 224 -3.92 -35.52 4.32
CA GLY A 224 -3.76 -36.92 4.74
C GLY A 224 -3.57 -37.08 6.25
N ARG A 225 -2.81 -36.19 6.88
CA ARG A 225 -2.62 -36.17 8.35
C ARG A 225 -3.94 -35.90 9.08
N VAL A 226 -4.76 -34.97 8.58
CA VAL A 226 -6.09 -34.70 9.14
C VAL A 226 -6.99 -35.93 9.02
N MET A 227 -7.05 -36.55 7.85
CA MET A 227 -7.85 -37.76 7.64
C MET A 227 -7.39 -38.91 8.55
N GLN A 228 -6.08 -39.08 8.72
CA GLN A 228 -5.55 -40.08 9.64
C GLN A 228 -5.93 -39.78 11.09
N ALA A 229 -5.87 -38.52 11.53
CA ALA A 229 -6.28 -38.15 12.88
C ALA A 229 -7.77 -38.41 13.15
N LEU A 230 -8.64 -38.17 12.16
CA LEU A 230 -10.07 -38.51 12.25
C LEU A 230 -10.27 -40.03 12.35
N ALA A 231 -9.55 -40.80 11.53
CA ALA A 231 -9.61 -42.26 11.55
C ALA A 231 -9.06 -42.87 12.85
N ASP A 232 -7.95 -42.35 13.37
CA ASP A 232 -7.34 -42.77 14.64
C ASP A 232 -8.27 -42.49 15.82
N LYS A 233 -9.06 -41.41 15.73
CA LYS A 233 -10.10 -41.06 16.71
C LYS A 233 -11.40 -41.85 16.52
N GLY A 234 -11.58 -42.52 15.38
CA GLY A 234 -12.76 -43.32 15.07
C GLY A 234 -14.01 -42.49 14.79
N ILE A 235 -13.86 -41.30 14.21
CA ILE A 235 -14.94 -40.37 13.88
C ILE A 235 -14.97 -40.02 12.38
N ASP A 236 -14.21 -40.74 11.54
CA ASP A 236 -14.06 -40.41 10.12
C ASP A 236 -15.34 -40.65 9.30
N ASP A 237 -16.23 -41.52 9.77
CA ASP A 237 -17.57 -41.77 9.21
C ASP A 237 -18.63 -40.79 9.71
N ASP A 238 -18.40 -40.14 10.85
CA ASP A 238 -19.25 -39.09 11.43
C ASP A 238 -18.70 -37.67 11.22
N THR A 239 -17.75 -37.51 10.29
CA THR A 239 -17.16 -36.22 9.93
C THR A 239 -17.33 -35.94 8.44
N ILE A 240 -17.93 -34.80 8.11
CA ILE A 240 -17.90 -34.24 6.76
C ILE A 240 -16.64 -33.39 6.57
N VAL A 241 -15.86 -33.66 5.52
CA VAL A 241 -14.61 -32.96 5.21
C VAL A 241 -14.73 -32.24 3.87
N PHE A 242 -14.43 -30.94 3.88
CA PHE A 242 -14.37 -30.09 2.69
C PHE A 242 -12.92 -29.67 2.39
N VAL A 243 -12.44 -29.91 1.17
CA VAL A 243 -11.11 -29.48 0.70
C VAL A 243 -11.26 -28.54 -0.48
N THR A 244 -10.77 -27.30 -0.34
CA THR A 244 -10.91 -26.24 -1.34
C THR A 244 -9.79 -25.18 -1.23
N SER A 245 -9.80 -24.19 -2.12
CA SER A 245 -8.89 -23.02 -2.16
C SER A 245 -9.64 -21.71 -1.95
N ASP A 246 -9.03 -20.69 -1.35
CA ASP A 246 -9.70 -19.41 -1.13
C ASP A 246 -9.87 -18.55 -2.40
N ASN A 247 -9.07 -18.76 -3.45
CA ASN A 247 -9.20 -18.16 -4.77
C ASN A 247 -8.35 -18.94 -5.80
N GLY A 248 -8.35 -18.49 -7.06
CA GLY A 248 -7.53 -19.06 -8.13
C GLY A 248 -6.01 -18.92 -7.92
N PRO A 249 -5.19 -19.50 -8.82
CA PRO A 249 -3.74 -19.57 -8.67
C PRO A 249 -3.08 -18.20 -8.79
N HIS A 250 -1.81 -18.11 -8.42
CA HIS A 250 -1.08 -16.85 -8.32
C HIS A 250 0.20 -16.83 -9.17
N ARG A 251 0.79 -15.65 -9.36
CA ARG A 251 2.11 -15.48 -10.03
C ARG A 251 3.18 -14.82 -9.14
N GLU A 252 2.78 -14.52 -7.91
CA GLU A 252 3.61 -13.96 -6.86
C GLU A 252 4.77 -14.89 -6.48
N GLY A 253 5.82 -14.34 -5.86
CA GLY A 253 6.97 -15.13 -5.39
C GLY A 253 7.81 -15.84 -6.46
N GLY A 254 7.52 -15.59 -7.74
CA GLY A 254 8.16 -16.27 -8.88
C GLY A 254 7.46 -17.55 -9.31
N ALA A 255 6.28 -17.87 -8.75
CA ALA A 255 5.41 -18.91 -9.29
C ALA A 255 4.95 -18.55 -10.71
N ASP A 256 4.78 -19.55 -11.54
CA ASP A 256 4.27 -19.41 -12.91
C ASP A 256 3.06 -20.32 -13.10
N PRO A 257 1.83 -19.75 -13.13
CA PRO A 257 0.60 -20.53 -13.24
C PRO A 257 0.46 -21.22 -14.60
N GLU A 258 1.20 -20.80 -15.64
CA GLU A 258 1.20 -21.49 -16.94
C GLU A 258 2.07 -22.75 -16.90
N PHE A 259 3.13 -22.77 -16.07
CA PHE A 259 4.12 -23.85 -16.04
C PHE A 259 3.52 -25.23 -15.69
N PHE A 260 2.58 -25.25 -14.75
CA PHE A 260 1.85 -26.46 -14.35
C PHE A 260 0.39 -26.49 -14.81
N ASN A 261 -0.02 -25.52 -15.65
CA ASN A 261 -1.41 -25.31 -16.02
C ASN A 261 -2.33 -25.16 -14.79
N SER A 262 -1.96 -24.30 -13.84
CA SER A 262 -2.60 -24.18 -12.53
C SER A 262 -4.06 -23.72 -12.59
N SER A 263 -4.48 -23.00 -13.63
CA SER A 263 -5.90 -22.67 -13.85
C SER A 263 -6.66 -23.81 -14.55
N GLY A 264 -5.98 -24.86 -15.01
CA GLY A 264 -6.57 -25.96 -15.74
C GLY A 264 -7.18 -25.49 -17.07
N PRO A 265 -8.44 -25.86 -17.40
CA PRO A 265 -9.13 -25.38 -18.60
C PRO A 265 -9.70 -23.95 -18.45
N LEU A 266 -9.52 -23.30 -17.30
CA LEU A 266 -10.14 -22.02 -16.99
C LEU A 266 -9.21 -20.85 -17.32
N ARG A 267 -9.79 -19.69 -17.65
CA ARG A 267 -9.03 -18.48 -17.97
C ARG A 267 -8.82 -17.57 -16.77
N GLY A 268 -7.64 -16.98 -16.70
CA GLY A 268 -7.27 -16.00 -15.67
C GLY A 268 -6.76 -16.63 -14.39
N ILE A 269 -6.37 -15.78 -13.45
CA ILE A 269 -5.74 -16.16 -12.18
C ILE A 269 -6.24 -15.24 -11.05
N LYS A 270 -5.67 -15.35 -9.85
CA LYS A 270 -5.91 -14.42 -8.72
C LYS A 270 -5.98 -12.96 -9.18
N ARG A 271 -7.04 -12.25 -8.76
CA ARG A 271 -7.45 -10.88 -9.17
C ARG A 271 -8.22 -10.75 -10.49
N ASP A 272 -8.49 -11.85 -11.19
CA ASP A 272 -9.40 -11.88 -12.32
C ASP A 272 -10.77 -12.44 -11.90
N LEU A 273 -11.85 -11.86 -12.46
CA LEU A 273 -13.22 -12.34 -12.23
C LEU A 273 -13.64 -13.43 -13.22
N THR A 274 -12.76 -13.82 -14.12
CA THR A 274 -12.88 -15.01 -14.95
C THR A 274 -12.77 -16.27 -14.08
N ASP A 275 -13.26 -17.41 -14.55
CA ASP A 275 -13.36 -18.64 -13.76
C ASP A 275 -12.00 -19.09 -13.22
N GLY A 276 -10.89 -18.85 -13.92
CA GLY A 276 -9.55 -19.19 -13.40
C GLY A 276 -9.15 -18.39 -12.15
N GLY A 277 -9.79 -17.25 -11.85
CA GLY A 277 -9.56 -16.47 -10.64
C GLY A 277 -10.51 -16.77 -9.47
N ILE A 278 -11.69 -17.33 -9.74
CA ILE A 278 -12.75 -17.53 -8.74
C ILE A 278 -13.33 -18.94 -8.67
N ARG A 279 -13.21 -19.79 -9.69
CA ARG A 279 -13.67 -21.17 -9.65
C ARG A 279 -12.54 -22.04 -9.09
N VAL A 280 -12.83 -22.72 -7.98
CA VAL A 280 -11.82 -23.38 -7.13
C VAL A 280 -12.13 -24.88 -7.03
N PRO A 281 -11.12 -25.74 -6.75
CA PRO A 281 -11.39 -27.13 -6.48
C PRO A 281 -12.25 -27.25 -5.21
N MET A 282 -13.15 -28.22 -5.15
CA MET A 282 -14.00 -28.49 -4.01
C MET A 282 -14.33 -29.99 -3.96
N ILE A 283 -13.72 -30.65 -2.97
CA ILE A 283 -13.87 -32.08 -2.71
C ILE A 283 -14.60 -32.21 -1.37
N VAL A 284 -15.65 -33.02 -1.33
CA VAL A 284 -16.45 -33.25 -0.12
C VAL A 284 -16.52 -34.75 0.15
N ARG A 285 -16.14 -35.17 1.36
CA ARG A 285 -16.22 -36.57 1.78
C ARG A 285 -17.02 -36.70 3.06
N TRP A 286 -17.97 -37.62 3.07
CA TRP A 286 -18.68 -38.07 4.27
C TRP A 286 -19.11 -39.54 4.10
N PRO A 287 -18.34 -40.50 4.63
CA PRO A 287 -18.57 -41.92 4.40
C PRO A 287 -19.98 -42.36 4.79
N GLY A 288 -20.65 -43.12 3.91
CA GLY A 288 -21.99 -43.64 4.15
C GLY A 288 -23.12 -42.60 4.12
N LYS A 289 -22.81 -41.33 3.88
CA LYS A 289 -23.79 -40.23 3.72
C LYS A 289 -23.76 -39.63 2.32
N ILE A 290 -22.56 -39.36 1.82
CA ILE A 290 -22.31 -38.91 0.45
C ILE A 290 -21.99 -40.15 -0.39
N GLU A 291 -22.60 -40.25 -1.57
CA GLU A 291 -22.30 -41.31 -2.54
C GLU A 291 -20.86 -41.13 -3.07
N ALA A 292 -20.03 -42.17 -2.92
CA ALA A 292 -18.63 -42.13 -3.33
C ALA A 292 -18.48 -42.13 -4.86
N ASP A 293 -17.36 -41.60 -5.35
CA ASP A 293 -17.00 -41.49 -6.77
C ASP A 293 -18.05 -40.73 -7.60
N THR A 294 -18.65 -39.70 -6.99
CA THR A 294 -19.66 -38.87 -7.66
C THR A 294 -19.11 -37.50 -8.05
N ILE A 295 -19.74 -36.91 -9.07
CA ILE A 295 -19.39 -35.59 -9.59
C ILE A 295 -20.64 -34.72 -9.54
N SER A 296 -20.54 -33.55 -8.91
CA SER A 296 -21.58 -32.53 -8.98
C SER A 296 -21.17 -31.41 -9.92
N HIS A 297 -22.09 -31.05 -10.80
CA HIS A 297 -21.96 -29.90 -11.70
C HIS A 297 -22.73 -28.67 -11.20
N GLU A 298 -23.43 -28.81 -10.07
CA GLU A 298 -24.25 -27.77 -9.47
C GLU A 298 -23.40 -26.55 -9.13
N ALA A 299 -23.93 -25.36 -9.44
CA ALA A 299 -23.24 -24.12 -9.17
C ALA A 299 -23.42 -23.76 -7.69
N TRP A 300 -22.31 -23.56 -6.98
CA TRP A 300 -22.36 -23.00 -5.64
C TRP A 300 -21.12 -22.16 -5.35
N SER A 301 -21.26 -21.22 -4.43
CA SER A 301 -20.27 -20.24 -4.03
C SER A 301 -20.02 -20.35 -2.53
N PHE A 302 -18.93 -19.76 -2.03
CA PHE A 302 -18.64 -19.72 -0.60
C PHE A 302 -19.76 -19.12 0.24
N GLN A 303 -20.62 -18.28 -0.35
CA GLN A 303 -21.80 -17.76 0.34
C GLN A 303 -22.77 -18.87 0.78
N ASP A 304 -22.74 -20.03 0.13
CA ASP A 304 -23.63 -21.16 0.39
C ASP A 304 -23.14 -22.02 1.58
N PHE A 305 -21.92 -21.83 2.07
CA PHE A 305 -21.36 -22.67 3.12
C PHE A 305 -22.07 -22.52 4.46
N LEU A 306 -22.34 -21.29 4.92
CA LEU A 306 -23.01 -21.06 6.20
C LEU A 306 -24.42 -21.69 6.24
N PRO A 307 -25.33 -21.44 5.29
CA PRO A 307 -26.66 -22.08 5.33
C PRO A 307 -26.57 -23.61 5.22
N THR A 308 -25.62 -24.13 4.44
CA THR A 308 -25.37 -25.58 4.37
C THR A 308 -24.94 -26.14 5.73
N ALA A 309 -23.99 -25.49 6.40
CA ALA A 309 -23.50 -25.90 7.71
C ALA A 309 -24.59 -25.79 8.79
N ALA A 310 -25.43 -24.74 8.74
CA ALA A 310 -26.56 -24.57 9.62
C ALA A 310 -27.57 -25.72 9.48
N GLU A 311 -27.94 -26.09 8.25
CA GLU A 311 -28.86 -27.19 7.99
C GLU A 311 -28.28 -28.54 8.43
N LEU A 312 -27.01 -28.82 8.13
CA LEU A 312 -26.32 -30.04 8.58
C LEU A 312 -26.29 -30.15 10.12
N ALA A 313 -26.11 -29.03 10.81
CA ALA A 313 -26.16 -28.95 12.27
C ALA A 313 -27.59 -28.87 12.84
N SER A 314 -28.62 -28.96 12.00
CA SER A 314 -30.03 -28.83 12.40
C SER A 314 -30.33 -27.54 13.18
N THR A 315 -29.70 -26.44 12.78
CA THR A 315 -29.91 -25.09 13.35
C THR A 315 -30.41 -24.11 12.29
N ALA A 316 -30.94 -22.98 12.73
CA ALA A 316 -31.44 -21.96 11.82
C ALA A 316 -30.28 -21.17 11.19
N SER A 317 -30.36 -20.97 9.89
CA SER A 317 -29.51 -19.99 9.20
C SER A 317 -29.97 -18.56 9.53
N PRO A 318 -29.06 -17.58 9.64
CA PRO A 318 -29.40 -16.16 9.75
C PRO A 318 -30.27 -15.69 8.57
N GLU A 319 -31.13 -14.72 8.84
CA GLU A 319 -31.91 -14.04 7.80
C GLU A 319 -31.05 -13.01 7.04
N GLY A 320 -31.42 -12.70 5.80
CA GLY A 320 -30.77 -11.64 5.01
C GLY A 320 -29.38 -12.00 4.45
N ILE A 321 -29.07 -13.29 4.38
CA ILE A 321 -27.86 -13.80 3.71
C ILE A 321 -28.11 -14.00 2.20
N ASP A 322 -27.03 -14.10 1.42
CA ASP A 322 -27.08 -14.28 -0.03
C ASP A 322 -26.99 -15.76 -0.46
N GLY A 323 -26.60 -16.66 0.45
CA GLY A 323 -26.40 -18.08 0.15
C GLY A 323 -27.64 -18.95 0.30
N VAL A 324 -27.60 -20.11 -0.34
CA VAL A 324 -28.58 -21.19 -0.20
C VAL A 324 -27.91 -22.46 0.32
N SER A 325 -28.67 -23.36 0.93
CA SER A 325 -28.11 -24.64 1.37
C SER A 325 -27.83 -25.59 0.20
N MET A 326 -26.69 -26.27 0.25
CA MET A 326 -26.27 -27.29 -0.70
C MET A 326 -26.49 -28.72 -0.18
N VAL A 327 -27.17 -28.90 0.95
CA VAL A 327 -27.47 -30.24 1.50
C VAL A 327 -28.17 -31.15 0.47
N PRO A 328 -29.15 -30.69 -0.34
CA PRO A 328 -29.71 -31.52 -1.41
C PRO A 328 -28.68 -31.98 -2.44
N THR A 329 -27.71 -31.13 -2.79
CA THR A 329 -26.61 -31.52 -3.69
C THR A 329 -25.64 -32.51 -3.06
N LEU A 330 -25.38 -32.37 -1.75
CA LEU A 330 -24.43 -33.23 -1.04
C LEU A 330 -25.03 -34.61 -0.71
N LEU A 331 -26.27 -34.65 -0.21
CA LEU A 331 -26.90 -35.85 0.33
C LEU A 331 -28.05 -36.38 -0.54
N GLY A 332 -28.48 -35.64 -1.56
CA GLY A 332 -29.66 -35.93 -2.38
C GLY A 332 -30.96 -35.36 -1.81
N SER A 333 -31.86 -34.88 -2.67
CA SER A 333 -33.12 -34.21 -2.30
C SER A 333 -34.02 -35.06 -1.40
N GLN A 334 -33.97 -36.39 -1.52
CA GLN A 334 -34.75 -37.29 -0.66
C GLN A 334 -34.30 -37.26 0.80
N ILE A 335 -32.98 -37.18 1.03
CA ILE A 335 -32.40 -37.10 2.38
C ILE A 335 -32.56 -35.69 2.93
N ALA A 336 -32.34 -34.65 2.11
CA ALA A 336 -32.54 -33.26 2.49
C ALA A 336 -34.01 -32.91 2.79
N GLY A 337 -34.96 -33.61 2.15
CA GLY A 337 -36.39 -33.34 2.28
C GLY A 337 -36.88 -32.16 1.44
N HIS A 338 -36.02 -31.59 0.59
CA HIS A 338 -36.36 -30.56 -0.39
C HIS A 338 -35.42 -30.64 -1.60
N GLU A 339 -35.81 -30.01 -2.70
CA GLU A 339 -34.97 -29.90 -3.89
C GLU A 339 -33.86 -28.85 -3.71
N GLN A 340 -32.80 -28.97 -4.50
CA GLN A 340 -31.74 -27.96 -4.56
C GLN A 340 -32.34 -26.62 -5.01
N ALA A 341 -32.14 -25.58 -4.20
CA ALA A 341 -32.53 -24.23 -4.58
C ALA A 341 -31.59 -23.72 -5.68
N GLU A 342 -32.16 -23.08 -6.70
CA GLU A 342 -31.40 -22.37 -7.72
C GLU A 342 -31.11 -20.94 -7.25
N HIS A 343 -29.90 -20.44 -7.52
CA HIS A 343 -29.58 -19.03 -7.36
C HIS A 343 -30.23 -18.23 -8.49
N GLU A 344 -30.87 -17.11 -8.16
CA GLU A 344 -31.22 -16.10 -9.17
C GLU A 344 -29.95 -15.62 -9.89
N TYR A 345 -28.91 -15.33 -9.11
CA TYR A 345 -27.55 -15.11 -9.59
C TYR A 345 -26.51 -15.33 -8.48
N LEU A 346 -25.27 -15.57 -8.89
CA LEU A 346 -24.08 -15.38 -8.06
C LEU A 346 -23.41 -14.07 -8.45
N TYR A 347 -22.87 -13.32 -7.47
CA TYR A 347 -22.38 -11.96 -7.66
C TYR A 347 -20.98 -11.74 -7.07
N TRP A 348 -20.13 -11.03 -7.82
CA TRP A 348 -18.80 -10.63 -7.38
C TRP A 348 -18.46 -9.20 -7.72
N GLU A 349 -17.72 -8.56 -6.81
CA GLU A 349 -16.99 -7.33 -7.05
C GLU A 349 -15.54 -7.46 -6.61
N PHE A 350 -14.71 -6.69 -7.28
CA PHE A 350 -13.31 -6.58 -6.94
C PHE A 350 -12.84 -5.14 -6.98
N HIS A 351 -12.41 -4.65 -5.80
CA HIS A 351 -12.07 -3.23 -5.56
C HIS A 351 -10.57 -2.94 -5.64
N GLU A 352 -9.71 -3.94 -5.82
CA GLU A 352 -8.28 -3.69 -6.02
C GLU A 352 -7.96 -3.46 -7.50
N ARG A 353 -6.98 -2.59 -7.77
CA ARG A 353 -6.51 -2.25 -9.14
C ARG A 353 -7.61 -1.67 -10.05
N GLY A 354 -8.58 -1.00 -9.46
CA GLY A 354 -9.75 -0.45 -10.13
C GLY A 354 -11.02 -1.02 -9.52
N PHE A 355 -12.03 -1.22 -10.35
CA PHE A 355 -13.29 -1.85 -9.95
C PHE A 355 -13.71 -2.81 -11.05
N LYS A 356 -13.99 -4.06 -10.70
CA LYS A 356 -14.53 -5.07 -11.60
C LYS A 356 -15.80 -5.66 -10.99
N GLN A 357 -16.73 -6.11 -11.82
CA GLN A 357 -17.93 -6.84 -11.38
C GLN A 357 -18.14 -8.08 -12.24
N ALA A 358 -18.74 -9.12 -11.66
CA ALA A 358 -19.17 -10.30 -12.38
C ALA A 358 -20.46 -10.85 -11.79
N VAL A 359 -21.27 -11.44 -12.67
CA VAL A 359 -22.53 -12.10 -12.33
C VAL A 359 -22.58 -13.44 -13.05
N ARG A 360 -23.04 -14.50 -12.38
CA ARG A 360 -23.40 -15.76 -13.03
C ARG A 360 -24.90 -16.04 -12.82
N MET A 361 -25.64 -16.18 -13.92
CA MET A 361 -27.06 -16.53 -13.96
C MET A 361 -27.21 -17.84 -14.73
N GLY A 362 -27.42 -18.95 -14.01
CA GLY A 362 -27.40 -20.29 -14.61
C GLY A 362 -26.09 -20.55 -15.39
N PRO A 363 -26.13 -20.82 -16.70
CA PRO A 363 -24.94 -21.05 -17.51
C PRO A 363 -24.29 -19.76 -18.05
N TRP A 364 -24.92 -18.60 -17.87
CA TRP A 364 -24.45 -17.32 -18.39
C TRP A 364 -23.62 -16.60 -17.36
N LYS A 365 -22.50 -16.01 -17.79
CA LYS A 365 -21.64 -15.20 -16.93
C LYS A 365 -21.29 -13.89 -17.61
N GLY A 366 -21.65 -12.78 -16.95
CA GLY A 366 -21.28 -11.44 -17.37
C GLY A 366 -20.11 -10.91 -16.57
N ILE A 367 -19.16 -10.26 -17.23
CA ILE A 367 -17.99 -9.65 -16.58
C ILE A 367 -17.85 -8.20 -17.06
N ARG A 368 -17.76 -7.27 -16.10
CA ARG A 368 -17.42 -5.87 -16.35
C ARG A 368 -16.04 -5.58 -15.79
N ASN A 369 -15.06 -5.48 -16.69
CA ASN A 369 -13.65 -5.33 -16.29
C ASN A 369 -13.29 -3.95 -15.72
N LYS A 370 -14.07 -2.89 -16.01
CA LYS A 370 -13.92 -1.53 -15.44
C LYS A 370 -15.26 -0.79 -15.48
N PRO A 371 -15.49 0.23 -14.61
CA PRO A 371 -16.66 1.10 -14.73
C PRO A 371 -16.78 1.72 -16.14
N GLY A 372 -17.99 1.67 -16.71
CA GLY A 372 -18.30 2.21 -18.03
C GLY A 372 -17.69 1.47 -19.22
N ARG A 373 -17.08 0.29 -19.01
CA ARG A 373 -16.71 -0.61 -20.11
C ARG A 373 -17.88 -1.55 -20.45
N PRO A 374 -17.97 -2.02 -21.71
CA PRO A 374 -18.94 -3.04 -22.08
C PRO A 374 -18.83 -4.27 -21.17
N ILE A 375 -19.97 -4.90 -20.91
CA ILE A 375 -20.05 -6.22 -20.29
C ILE A 375 -19.65 -7.25 -21.34
N GLU A 376 -18.71 -8.12 -20.99
CA GLU A 376 -18.40 -9.36 -21.72
C GLU A 376 -19.37 -10.45 -21.22
N LEU A 377 -19.90 -11.28 -22.13
CA LEU A 377 -20.85 -12.33 -21.78
C LEU A 377 -20.39 -13.69 -22.30
N TYR A 378 -20.40 -14.70 -21.43
CA TYR A 378 -19.92 -16.05 -21.73
C TYR A 378 -20.93 -17.12 -21.31
N HIS A 379 -20.96 -18.25 -22.02
CA HIS A 379 -21.72 -19.44 -21.64
C HIS A 379 -20.78 -20.48 -21.01
N VAL A 380 -20.61 -20.43 -19.68
CA VAL A 380 -19.51 -21.10 -18.95
C VAL A 380 -19.59 -22.63 -18.91
N VAL A 381 -20.70 -23.21 -19.36
CA VAL A 381 -20.84 -24.67 -19.49
C VAL A 381 -20.23 -25.18 -20.80
N THR A 382 -20.36 -24.41 -21.88
CA THR A 382 -19.83 -24.79 -23.21
C THR A 382 -18.53 -24.08 -23.55
N ASP A 383 -18.21 -23.00 -22.83
CA ASP A 383 -17.00 -22.19 -22.98
C ASP A 383 -16.38 -21.93 -21.60
N MET A 384 -15.76 -22.96 -21.02
CA MET A 384 -15.12 -22.89 -19.69
C MET A 384 -13.92 -21.94 -19.64
N ALA A 385 -13.30 -21.67 -20.78
CA ALA A 385 -12.18 -20.75 -20.90
C ALA A 385 -12.64 -19.29 -21.10
N GLU A 386 -13.95 -19.05 -21.24
CA GLU A 386 -14.53 -17.73 -21.44
C GLU A 386 -13.83 -16.98 -22.59
N GLU A 387 -13.61 -17.66 -23.72
CA GLU A 387 -12.88 -17.11 -24.88
C GLU A 387 -13.81 -16.42 -25.88
N ASN A 388 -15.09 -16.81 -25.91
CA ASN A 388 -16.06 -16.37 -26.91
C ASN A 388 -17.06 -15.40 -26.26
N ASP A 389 -16.76 -14.10 -26.32
CA ASP A 389 -17.69 -13.06 -25.88
C ASP A 389 -18.89 -12.97 -26.83
N VAL A 390 -20.07 -13.34 -26.34
CA VAL A 390 -21.34 -13.37 -27.07
C VAL A 390 -22.30 -12.24 -26.64
N ALA A 391 -21.79 -11.17 -26.01
CA ALA A 391 -22.61 -10.07 -25.53
C ALA A 391 -23.42 -9.36 -26.63
N LYS A 392 -22.93 -9.34 -27.87
CA LYS A 392 -23.62 -8.69 -29.00
C LYS A 392 -24.81 -9.49 -29.49
N GLU A 393 -24.75 -10.81 -29.35
CA GLU A 393 -25.78 -11.75 -29.74
C GLU A 393 -26.92 -11.83 -28.71
N HIS A 394 -26.66 -11.43 -27.46
CA HIS A 394 -27.60 -11.50 -26.32
C HIS A 394 -27.76 -10.15 -25.58
N PRO A 395 -28.21 -9.07 -26.26
CA PRO A 395 -28.35 -7.75 -25.64
C PRO A 395 -29.34 -7.71 -24.47
N GLU A 396 -30.32 -8.61 -24.44
CA GLU A 396 -31.28 -8.76 -23.34
C GLU A 396 -30.60 -9.21 -22.04
N LEU A 397 -29.73 -10.23 -22.09
CA LEU A 397 -28.97 -10.71 -20.94
C LEU A 397 -27.98 -9.65 -20.46
N VAL A 398 -27.34 -8.93 -21.38
CA VAL A 398 -26.45 -7.81 -21.03
C VAL A 398 -27.20 -6.72 -20.27
N THR A 399 -28.44 -6.41 -20.67
CA THR A 399 -29.26 -5.41 -20.00
C THR A 399 -29.71 -5.86 -18.60
N GLU A 400 -30.07 -7.13 -18.46
CA GLU A 400 -30.40 -7.74 -17.15
C GLU A 400 -29.20 -7.70 -16.20
N ILE A 401 -28.02 -8.09 -16.68
CA ILE A 401 -26.77 -8.04 -15.90
C ILE A 401 -26.38 -6.61 -15.55
N GLU A 402 -26.52 -5.65 -16.47
CA GLU A 402 -26.29 -4.23 -16.18
C GLU A 402 -27.22 -3.76 -15.05
N THR A 403 -28.50 -4.19 -15.07
CA THR A 403 -29.46 -3.88 -14.02
C THR A 403 -29.01 -4.45 -12.67
N ILE A 404 -28.57 -5.71 -12.61
CA ILE A 404 -28.03 -6.31 -11.37
C ILE A 404 -26.84 -5.51 -10.85
N PHE A 405 -25.90 -5.16 -11.72
CA PHE A 405 -24.73 -4.36 -11.34
C PHE A 405 -25.08 -2.95 -10.81
N GLU A 406 -26.24 -2.40 -11.18
CA GLU A 406 -26.74 -1.11 -10.69
C GLU A 406 -27.60 -1.23 -9.42
N THR A 407 -28.31 -2.35 -9.23
CA THR A 407 -29.26 -2.54 -8.14
C THR A 407 -28.65 -3.14 -6.88
N VAL A 408 -27.63 -4.00 -6.99
CA VAL A 408 -26.92 -4.53 -5.83
C VAL A 408 -26.30 -3.35 -5.08
N PRO A 409 -26.85 -2.98 -3.90
CA PRO A 409 -26.45 -1.76 -3.24
C PRO A 409 -24.97 -1.85 -2.88
N MET A 410 -24.24 -0.77 -3.15
CA MET A 410 -22.92 -0.52 -2.57
C MET A 410 -23.07 -0.31 -1.05
N ASN A 411 -23.48 -1.34 -0.32
CA ASN A 411 -23.57 -1.32 1.13
C ASN A 411 -22.13 -1.24 1.66
N GLY A 412 -21.76 -0.05 2.12
CA GLY A 412 -20.52 0.19 2.84
C GLY A 412 -19.28 0.42 1.97
N GLN A 413 -18.82 1.68 1.97
CA GLN A 413 -17.47 2.15 1.63
C GLN A 413 -17.06 2.26 0.15
N MET A 414 -17.77 3.10 -0.61
CA MET A 414 -17.05 4.19 -1.29
C MET A 414 -17.51 5.52 -0.67
N PRO A 415 -16.62 6.35 -0.10
CA PRO A 415 -17.04 7.65 0.36
C PRO A 415 -17.65 8.41 -0.83
N PRO A 416 -18.85 9.02 -0.67
CA PRO A 416 -19.39 9.88 -1.70
C PRO A 416 -18.42 11.04 -1.90
N GLY A 417 -17.69 11.04 -3.03
CA GLY A 417 -16.68 12.07 -3.30
C GLY A 417 -15.48 11.66 -4.14
N TYR A 418 -15.28 10.38 -4.47
CA TYR A 418 -14.07 9.97 -5.23
C TYR A 418 -13.95 10.65 -6.61
N ARG A 419 -15.09 10.95 -7.26
CA ARG A 419 -15.12 11.76 -8.50
C ARG A 419 -14.82 13.24 -8.27
N GLN A 420 -15.18 13.79 -7.11
CA GLN A 420 -14.96 15.20 -6.75
C GLN A 420 -13.50 15.47 -6.32
N ILE A 421 -12.88 14.53 -5.61
CA ILE A 421 -11.50 14.65 -5.11
C ILE A 421 -10.49 14.60 -6.26
N GLN A 422 -10.70 13.78 -7.29
CA GLN A 422 -9.83 13.77 -8.48
C GLN A 422 -9.93 15.06 -9.31
N VAL A 423 -11.13 15.60 -9.49
CA VAL A 423 -11.32 16.84 -10.27
C VAL A 423 -10.76 18.05 -9.51
N MET A 424 -10.97 18.13 -8.18
CA MET A 424 -10.37 19.18 -7.36
C MET A 424 -8.84 19.07 -7.28
N GLY A 425 -8.29 17.85 -7.21
CA GLY A 425 -6.85 17.61 -7.24
C GLY A 425 -6.20 18.02 -8.57
N CYS A 426 -6.84 17.70 -9.70
CA CYS A 426 -6.37 18.08 -11.02
C CYS A 426 -6.43 19.59 -11.25
N LEU A 427 -7.51 20.27 -10.81
CA LEU A 427 -7.64 21.72 -10.93
C LEU A 427 -6.63 22.46 -10.04
N ALA A 428 -6.44 22.00 -8.80
CA ALA A 428 -5.42 22.56 -7.91
C ALA A 428 -4.01 22.38 -8.49
N THR A 429 -3.71 21.22 -9.06
CA THR A 429 -2.41 20.95 -9.70
C THR A 429 -2.20 21.83 -10.94
N ALA A 430 -3.24 22.01 -11.76
CA ALA A 430 -3.19 22.88 -12.94
C ALA A 430 -2.99 24.36 -12.56
N LEU A 431 -3.64 24.84 -11.50
CA LEU A 431 -3.48 26.21 -10.99
C LEU A 431 -2.09 26.45 -10.41
N VAL A 432 -1.54 25.48 -9.66
CA VAL A 432 -0.15 25.54 -9.17
C VAL A 432 0.83 25.57 -10.33
N PHE A 433 0.64 24.72 -11.35
CA PHE A 433 1.50 24.71 -12.52
C PHE A 433 1.44 26.02 -13.32
N ALA A 434 0.23 26.58 -13.51
CA ALA A 434 0.05 27.88 -14.15
C ALA A 434 0.74 29.01 -13.38
N PHE A 435 0.63 29.02 -12.05
CA PHE A 435 1.32 29.98 -11.19
C PHE A 435 2.84 29.87 -11.28
N LEU A 436 3.38 28.63 -11.29
CA LEU A 436 4.81 28.39 -11.44
C LEU A 436 5.36 28.82 -12.81
N CYS A 437 4.54 28.80 -13.87
CA CYS A 437 4.93 29.31 -15.19
C CYS A 437 4.97 30.85 -15.26
N VAL A 438 4.14 31.55 -14.50
CA VAL A 438 4.07 33.03 -14.49
C VAL A 438 5.11 33.64 -13.54
N LEU A 439 5.48 32.93 -12.47
CA LEU A 439 6.37 33.44 -11.43
C LEU A 439 7.73 33.97 -11.95
N PRO A 440 8.43 33.32 -12.90
CA PRO A 440 9.71 33.83 -13.41
C PRO A 440 9.58 35.16 -14.17
N TRP A 441 8.49 35.34 -14.91
CA TRP A 441 8.21 36.58 -15.64
C TRP A 441 7.97 37.74 -14.67
N LEU A 442 7.08 37.53 -13.70
CA LEU A 442 6.77 38.52 -12.66
C LEU A 442 8.02 38.91 -11.87
N PHE A 443 8.89 37.93 -11.58
CA PHE A 443 10.15 38.16 -10.88
C PHE A 443 11.10 39.07 -11.69
N VAL A 444 11.31 38.78 -12.98
CA VAL A 444 12.15 39.59 -13.86
C VAL A 444 11.63 41.02 -13.99
N GLU A 445 10.32 41.20 -14.21
CA GLU A 445 9.71 42.53 -14.28
C GLU A 445 9.87 43.32 -12.98
N THR A 446 9.64 42.67 -11.84
CA THR A 446 9.79 43.30 -10.52
C THR A 446 11.22 43.75 -10.27
N MET A 447 12.22 42.93 -10.63
CA MET A 447 13.62 43.30 -10.51
C MET A 447 14.00 44.44 -11.45
N GLN A 448 13.53 44.42 -12.71
CA GLN A 448 13.79 45.49 -13.66
C GLN A 448 13.18 46.82 -13.20
N LEU A 449 11.98 46.79 -12.63
CA LEU A 449 11.32 47.96 -12.06
C LEU A 449 12.08 48.52 -10.85
N ALA A 450 12.58 47.66 -9.96
CA ALA A 450 13.37 48.11 -8.82
C ALA A 450 14.72 48.70 -9.26
N LEU A 451 15.40 48.07 -10.22
CA LEU A 451 16.70 48.53 -10.71
C LEU A 451 16.61 49.82 -11.54
N SER A 452 15.50 50.06 -12.25
CA SER A 452 15.29 51.32 -12.97
C SER A 452 15.14 52.52 -12.03
N ARG A 453 14.63 52.31 -10.80
CA ARG A 453 14.61 53.32 -9.73
C ARG A 453 16.00 53.65 -9.17
N LEU A 454 17.02 52.87 -9.54
CA LEU A 454 18.40 53.08 -9.11
C LEU A 454 19.21 53.84 -10.15
N HIS A 455 18.62 54.64 -11.04
CA HIS A 455 19.34 55.39 -12.08
C HIS A 455 20.11 54.53 -13.11
N LEU A 456 19.90 53.20 -13.12
CA LEU A 456 20.47 52.32 -14.12
C LEU A 456 19.71 52.49 -15.43
N SER A 457 20.43 52.57 -16.57
CA SER A 457 19.77 52.51 -17.88
C SER A 457 19.08 51.16 -18.05
N THR A 458 18.01 51.10 -18.83
CA THR A 458 17.23 49.86 -19.06
C THR A 458 18.12 48.69 -19.49
N THR A 459 19.15 48.95 -20.31
CA THR A 459 20.13 47.95 -20.74
C THR A 459 20.98 47.45 -19.57
N VAL A 460 21.50 48.35 -18.72
CA VAL A 460 22.31 47.96 -17.56
C VAL A 460 21.47 47.24 -16.51
N ALA A 461 20.23 47.68 -16.27
CA ALA A 461 19.29 46.99 -15.40
C ALA A 461 19.01 45.56 -15.89
N THR A 462 18.78 45.39 -17.20
CA THR A 462 18.54 44.06 -17.80
C THR A 462 19.75 43.14 -17.68
N LEU A 463 20.95 43.65 -18.00
CA LEU A 463 22.20 42.91 -17.83
C LEU A 463 22.47 42.57 -16.37
N SER A 464 22.08 43.44 -15.43
CA SER A 464 22.21 43.19 -14.00
C SER A 464 21.27 42.08 -13.53
N VAL A 465 20.03 42.02 -14.03
CA VAL A 465 19.11 40.89 -13.73
C VAL A 465 19.68 39.57 -14.26
N ILE A 466 20.22 39.57 -15.48
CA ILE A 466 20.87 38.39 -16.05
C ILE A 466 22.10 37.99 -15.20
N ALA A 467 22.94 38.96 -14.84
CA ALA A 467 24.14 38.72 -14.03
C ALA A 467 23.80 38.23 -12.61
N ILE A 468 22.69 38.70 -12.03
CA ILE A 468 22.17 38.19 -10.76
C ILE A 468 21.73 36.73 -10.96
N LEU A 469 20.77 36.46 -11.85
CA LEU A 469 20.17 35.13 -12.03
C LEU A 469 21.20 34.05 -12.39
N PHE A 470 22.08 34.34 -13.36
CA PHE A 470 23.15 33.42 -13.72
C PHE A 470 24.24 33.38 -12.65
N GLY A 471 24.57 34.53 -12.07
CA GLY A 471 25.56 34.65 -10.99
C GLY A 471 25.20 33.85 -9.74
N SER A 472 23.90 33.67 -9.44
CA SER A 472 23.42 32.90 -8.29
C SER A 472 23.94 31.46 -8.28
N PHE A 473 24.21 30.89 -9.46
CA PHE A 473 24.75 29.54 -9.62
C PHE A 473 26.25 29.44 -9.36
N PHE A 474 26.98 30.56 -9.30
CA PHE A 474 28.42 30.59 -9.16
C PHE A 474 28.83 31.02 -7.75
N ASN A 475 29.50 30.12 -7.03
CA ASN A 475 30.07 30.36 -5.71
C ASN A 475 31.59 30.27 -5.80
N PHE A 476 32.30 31.36 -5.52
CA PHE A 476 33.76 31.37 -5.49
C PHE A 476 34.26 31.00 -4.09
N PRO A 477 34.93 29.85 -3.91
CA PRO A 477 35.49 29.48 -2.62
C PRO A 477 36.62 30.46 -2.24
N VAL A 478 36.53 31.03 -1.05
CA VAL A 478 37.51 31.99 -0.51
C VAL A 478 38.29 31.44 0.66
N HIS A 479 37.73 30.47 1.40
CA HIS A 479 38.40 29.86 2.54
C HIS A 479 37.86 28.46 2.83
N THR A 480 38.70 27.59 3.39
CA THR A 480 38.34 26.23 3.76
C THR A 480 38.67 25.99 5.22
N ILE A 481 37.69 25.51 5.98
CA ILE A 481 37.85 25.14 7.38
C ILE A 481 37.78 23.62 7.46
N GLU A 482 38.90 22.97 7.78
CA GLU A 482 38.94 21.53 8.03
C GLU A 482 38.41 21.22 9.43
N ARG A 483 37.51 20.24 9.54
CA ARG A 483 37.02 19.70 10.82
C ARG A 483 37.21 18.20 10.87
N GLU A 484 37.75 17.73 11.98
CA GLU A 484 37.61 16.34 12.40
C GLU A 484 36.24 16.20 13.06
N GLU A 485 35.32 15.50 12.40
CA GLU A 485 34.04 15.09 12.99
C GLU A 485 34.06 13.57 13.15
N GLU A 486 33.82 13.08 14.37
CA GLU A 486 33.43 11.69 14.59
C GLU A 486 32.01 11.52 14.08
N GLN A 487 31.87 10.90 12.91
CA GLN A 487 30.57 10.50 12.42
C GLN A 487 30.29 9.08 12.94
N VAL A 488 29.37 8.95 13.90
CA VAL A 488 28.66 7.69 14.09
C VAL A 488 27.88 7.46 12.81
N ILE A 489 28.26 6.44 12.04
CA ILE A 489 27.46 6.02 10.90
C ILE A 489 26.25 5.31 11.50
N ASP A 490 25.18 6.07 11.74
CA ASP A 490 23.85 5.48 11.68
C ASP A 490 23.54 5.26 10.20
N MET A 491 23.49 3.99 9.80
CA MET A 491 22.89 3.63 8.54
C MET A 491 21.42 4.03 8.60
N ALA A 492 21.07 5.15 7.97
CA ALA A 492 19.68 5.40 7.62
C ALA A 492 19.24 4.26 6.68
N PRO A 493 18.12 3.58 6.96
CA PRO A 493 17.68 2.51 6.10
C PRO A 493 17.24 3.10 4.77
N MET A 494 18.04 2.86 3.73
CA MET A 494 17.43 2.60 2.44
C MET A 494 16.79 1.22 2.56
N TRP A 495 15.47 1.16 2.43
CA TRP A 495 14.66 -0.08 2.47
C TRP A 495 14.56 -0.76 3.85
N GLY A 496 13.86 -0.12 4.79
CA GLY A 496 12.98 -0.84 5.73
C GLY A 496 13.57 -1.81 6.78
N GLY A 497 14.85 -1.74 7.15
CA GLY A 497 15.43 -2.56 8.25
C GLY A 497 16.16 -1.73 9.33
N SER A 498 16.17 -2.18 10.58
CA SER A 498 16.86 -1.52 11.72
C SER A 498 18.37 -1.83 11.76
N ALA A 499 19.21 -0.82 12.00
CA ALA A 499 20.65 -0.96 12.19
C ALA A 499 21.00 -1.25 13.66
N TRP A 500 21.91 -2.20 13.93
CA TRP A 500 22.47 -2.49 15.26
C TRP A 500 23.93 -1.96 15.38
N GLY A 501 24.16 -0.95 16.23
CA GLY A 501 25.46 -0.60 16.85
C GLY A 501 26.54 0.12 16.01
N PRO A 502 27.43 0.94 16.63
CA PRO A 502 28.09 2.07 15.95
C PRO A 502 29.31 1.67 15.11
N ALA A 503 29.31 2.07 13.84
CA ALA A 503 30.54 2.18 13.04
C ALA A 503 31.06 3.62 13.15
N VAL A 504 32.18 3.81 13.86
CA VAL A 504 32.88 5.10 13.92
C VAL A 504 33.82 5.17 12.72
N ALA A 505 33.50 6.03 11.75
CA ALA A 505 34.42 6.39 10.69
C ALA A 505 34.81 7.86 10.85
N GLN A 506 36.08 8.11 11.18
CA GLN A 506 36.63 9.46 11.12
C GLN A 506 36.76 9.87 9.65
N ARG A 507 35.97 10.85 9.23
CA ARG A 507 36.19 11.58 7.97
C ARG A 507 36.40 13.04 8.30
N THR A 508 37.55 13.57 7.90
CA THR A 508 37.80 15.00 7.83
C THR A 508 36.77 15.63 6.88
N ARG A 509 35.87 16.47 7.40
CA ARG A 509 34.94 17.27 6.60
C ARG A 509 35.46 18.69 6.53
N ALA A 510 35.63 19.19 5.31
CA ALA A 510 35.94 20.58 5.07
C ALA A 510 34.64 21.39 4.84
N THR A 511 34.49 22.51 5.53
CA THR A 511 33.48 23.53 5.22
C THR A 511 34.12 24.60 4.33
N TYR A 512 33.57 24.81 3.14
CA TYR A 512 34.01 25.86 2.23
C TYR A 512 33.21 27.14 2.47
N ILE A 513 33.89 28.24 2.78
CA ILE A 513 33.31 29.59 2.73
C ILE A 513 33.46 30.05 1.29
N ALA A 514 32.35 30.42 0.66
CA ALA A 514 32.31 30.90 -0.72
C ALA A 514 31.54 32.22 -0.82
N VAL A 515 31.89 33.05 -1.79
CA VAL A 515 31.18 34.28 -2.12
C VAL A 515 30.33 34.03 -3.36
N ASN A 516 29.02 34.30 -3.26
CA ASN A 516 28.09 34.15 -4.38
C ASN A 516 28.20 35.33 -5.35
N VAL A 517 28.30 35.06 -6.65
CA VAL A 517 28.41 36.11 -7.66
C VAL A 517 27.10 36.90 -7.76
N GLY A 518 25.97 36.22 -7.92
CA GLY A 518 24.66 36.84 -8.09
C GLY A 518 24.13 37.42 -6.79
N GLY A 519 24.29 36.68 -5.70
CA GLY A 519 23.82 37.00 -4.35
C GLY A 519 24.64 38.06 -3.63
N CYS A 520 25.95 38.16 -3.87
CA CYS A 520 26.82 39.08 -3.13
C CYS A 520 27.51 40.10 -4.04
N ILE A 521 28.22 39.64 -5.08
CA ILE A 521 29.10 40.52 -5.86
C ILE A 521 28.29 41.55 -6.65
N VAL A 522 27.30 41.11 -7.43
CA VAL A 522 26.52 42.02 -8.29
C VAL A 522 25.76 43.08 -7.47
N PRO A 523 25.02 42.75 -6.39
CA PRO A 523 24.37 43.76 -5.54
C PRO A 523 25.35 44.71 -4.88
N SER A 524 26.51 44.22 -4.45
CA SER A 524 27.53 45.07 -3.82
C SER A 524 28.08 46.10 -4.81
N LEU A 525 28.30 45.70 -6.06
CA LEU A 525 28.74 46.62 -7.11
C LEU A 525 27.68 47.69 -7.42
N ILE A 526 26.41 47.29 -7.49
CA ILE A 526 25.29 48.23 -7.67
C ILE A 526 25.20 49.19 -6.48
N ALA A 527 25.34 48.69 -5.24
CA ALA A 527 25.29 49.50 -4.04
C ALA A 527 26.45 50.51 -3.97
N LEU A 528 27.67 50.10 -4.34
CA LEU A 528 28.82 51.00 -4.46
C LEU A 528 28.59 52.09 -5.52
N TRP A 529 27.97 51.73 -6.64
CA TRP A 529 27.62 52.70 -7.67
C TRP A 529 26.54 53.69 -7.20
N GLN A 530 25.54 53.23 -6.44
CA GLN A 530 24.55 54.12 -5.79
C GLN A 530 25.19 55.04 -4.75
N LEU A 531 26.14 54.53 -3.95
CA LEU A 531 26.87 55.34 -2.98
C LEU A 531 27.63 56.49 -3.65
N ARG A 532 28.21 56.25 -4.84
CA ARG A 532 28.86 57.31 -5.61
C ARG A 532 27.86 58.40 -6.03
N PHE A 533 26.68 58.00 -6.51
CA PHE A 533 25.60 58.91 -6.87
C PHE A 533 25.11 59.74 -5.67
N LEU A 534 24.86 59.09 -4.53
CA LEU A 534 24.46 59.75 -3.28
C LEU A 534 25.50 60.74 -2.75
N PHE A 535 26.78 60.52 -3.08
CA PHE A 535 27.85 61.45 -2.75
C PHE A 535 27.76 62.76 -3.54
N ASP A 536 27.24 62.71 -4.77
CA ASP A 536 27.13 63.86 -5.67
C ASP A 536 25.86 64.71 -5.40
N THR A 537 24.85 64.18 -4.68
CA THR A 537 23.56 64.85 -4.41
C THR A 537 23.52 65.72 -3.15
N GLY A 538 24.53 65.66 -2.27
CA GLY A 538 24.69 66.57 -1.13
C GLY A 538 24.85 65.89 0.24
N GLY A 539 25.10 66.69 1.28
CA GLY A 539 25.50 66.18 2.60
C GLY A 539 24.42 65.45 3.40
N TRP A 540 23.14 65.83 3.23
CA TRP A 540 22.03 65.22 3.99
C TRP A 540 21.71 63.78 3.51
N PRO A 541 21.52 63.51 2.21
CA PRO A 541 21.42 62.15 1.67
C PRO A 541 22.56 61.21 2.11
N LEU A 542 23.79 61.72 2.10
CA LEU A 542 24.97 60.98 2.52
C LEU A 542 24.95 60.64 4.01
N THR A 543 24.46 61.57 4.84
CA THR A 543 24.27 61.33 6.27
C THR A 543 23.17 60.29 6.51
N ALA A 544 22.07 60.39 5.76
CA ALA A 544 20.95 59.46 5.84
C ALA A 544 21.37 58.03 5.48
N VAL A 545 22.08 57.81 4.37
CA VAL A 545 22.56 56.46 4.01
C VAL A 545 23.49 55.88 5.07
N GLY A 546 24.33 56.70 5.70
CA GLY A 546 25.15 56.26 6.83
C GLY A 546 24.32 55.75 8.02
N ILE A 547 23.33 56.53 8.45
CA ILE A 547 22.45 56.18 9.58
C ILE A 547 21.63 54.93 9.28
N VAL A 548 20.97 54.89 8.12
CA VAL A 548 20.12 53.76 7.72
C VAL A 548 20.95 52.48 7.59
N THR A 549 22.13 52.57 6.95
CA THR A 549 23.02 51.42 6.75
C THR A 549 23.53 50.86 8.08
N VAL A 550 24.07 51.71 8.97
CA VAL A 550 24.58 51.26 10.27
C VAL A 550 23.46 50.64 11.11
N SER A 551 22.28 51.27 11.14
CA SER A 551 21.13 50.75 11.88
C SER A 551 20.68 49.39 11.34
N ASN A 552 20.62 49.23 10.02
CA ASN A 552 20.22 47.97 9.40
C ASN A 552 21.26 46.86 9.65
N ILE A 553 22.56 47.17 9.58
CA ILE A 553 23.64 46.23 9.94
C ILE A 553 23.48 45.74 11.38
N VAL A 554 23.26 46.66 12.32
CA VAL A 554 23.09 46.31 13.74
C VAL A 554 21.86 45.44 13.94
N ILE A 555 20.72 45.79 13.35
CA ILE A 555 19.49 45.01 13.50
C ILE A 555 19.64 43.62 12.87
N CYS A 556 20.20 43.52 11.66
CA CYS A 556 20.48 42.24 11.02
C CYS A 556 21.42 41.37 11.86
N TYR A 557 22.48 41.94 12.44
CA TYR A 557 23.38 41.22 13.35
C TYR A 557 22.67 40.68 14.60
N LEU A 558 21.78 41.48 15.20
CA LEU A 558 21.04 41.08 16.41
C LEU A 558 19.98 40.01 16.14
N VAL A 559 19.37 40.03 14.96
CA VAL A 559 18.28 39.12 14.60
C VAL A 559 18.79 37.82 13.96
N ALA A 560 19.91 37.89 13.23
CA ALA A 560 20.49 36.74 12.56
C ALA A 560 20.94 35.67 13.57
N ARG A 561 20.62 34.41 13.29
CA ARG A 561 20.98 33.26 14.16
C ARG A 561 21.61 32.12 13.35
N PRO A 562 22.60 31.41 13.91
CA PRO A 562 23.10 30.18 13.29
C PRO A 562 22.03 29.08 13.32
N VAL A 563 21.72 28.51 12.16
CA VAL A 563 20.76 27.42 11.96
C VAL A 563 21.52 26.19 11.47
N ARG A 564 21.49 25.11 12.25
CA ARG A 564 22.18 23.85 11.91
C ARG A 564 21.71 23.33 10.54
N GLY A 565 22.66 22.92 9.70
CA GLY A 565 22.41 22.39 8.36
C GLY A 565 22.07 23.42 7.28
N ILE A 566 21.81 24.69 7.62
CA ILE A 566 21.39 25.73 6.67
C ILE A 566 22.42 26.85 6.54
N GLY A 567 22.92 27.41 7.65
CA GLY A 567 23.78 28.59 7.63
C GLY A 567 23.40 29.60 8.69
N ILE A 568 23.74 30.87 8.47
CA ILE A 568 23.18 31.97 9.25
C ILE A 568 21.80 32.32 8.69
N GLY A 569 20.76 32.14 9.49
CA GLY A 569 19.38 32.49 9.13
C GLY A 569 19.04 33.91 9.54
N LEU A 570 18.47 34.69 8.60
CA LEU A 570 17.87 35.99 8.84
C LEU A 570 16.41 35.95 8.34
N PRO A 571 15.41 36.40 9.12
CA PRO A 571 14.04 36.49 8.63
C PRO A 571 13.95 37.40 7.39
N TRP A 572 13.32 36.90 6.33
CA TRP A 572 13.42 37.45 4.98
C TRP A 572 13.07 38.95 4.85
N PHE A 573 12.10 39.45 5.62
CA PHE A 573 11.65 40.84 5.54
C PHE A 573 12.35 41.81 6.50
N THR A 574 13.27 41.33 7.36
CA THR A 574 13.91 42.18 8.37
C THR A 574 14.70 43.33 7.74
N SER A 575 15.60 43.03 6.80
CA SER A 575 16.43 44.07 6.17
C SER A 575 15.61 45.06 5.32
N PRO A 576 14.71 44.61 4.42
CA PRO A 576 13.91 45.55 3.63
C PRO A 576 13.03 46.47 4.47
N ALA A 577 12.36 45.93 5.49
CA ALA A 577 11.46 46.72 6.33
C ALA A 577 12.22 47.80 7.11
N VAL A 578 13.39 47.47 7.66
CA VAL A 578 14.24 48.41 8.39
C VAL A 578 14.81 49.46 7.45
N ALA A 579 15.34 49.06 6.29
CA ALA A 579 15.89 49.96 5.30
C ALA A 579 14.84 50.97 4.80
N VAL A 580 13.65 50.52 4.42
CA VAL A 580 12.55 51.38 3.94
C VAL A 580 12.05 52.29 5.06
N GLY A 581 11.75 51.72 6.24
CA GLY A 581 11.16 52.47 7.35
C GLY A 581 12.06 53.61 7.83
N LEU A 582 13.37 53.35 7.98
CA LEU A 582 14.33 54.39 8.38
C LEU A 582 14.61 55.39 7.26
N THR A 583 14.61 54.95 6.00
CA THR A 583 14.75 55.86 4.85
C THR A 583 13.59 56.84 4.79
N TRP A 584 12.35 56.37 4.93
CA TRP A 584 11.16 57.21 4.98
C TRP A 584 11.14 58.14 6.20
N LEU A 585 11.62 57.66 7.36
CA LEU A 585 11.70 58.48 8.56
C LEU A 585 12.66 59.66 8.39
N LEU A 586 13.80 59.46 7.73
CA LEU A 586 14.87 60.47 7.61
C LEU A 586 14.72 61.38 6.38
N LEU A 587 14.16 60.87 5.28
CA LEU A 587 14.01 61.60 4.03
C LEU A 587 12.57 62.06 3.75
N GLY A 588 11.61 61.65 4.59
CA GLY A 588 10.21 62.03 4.49
C GLY A 588 9.41 61.23 3.46
N PHE A 589 8.09 61.49 3.44
CA PHE A 589 7.11 60.85 2.54
C PHE A 589 6.84 61.65 1.26
N GLY A 590 7.54 62.76 1.02
CA GLY A 590 7.36 63.63 -0.16
C GLY A 590 7.89 63.01 -1.46
N ASP A 591 7.70 63.68 -2.60
CA ASP A 591 7.97 63.15 -3.96
C ASP A 591 9.46 62.95 -4.33
N ASP A 592 10.40 63.09 -3.39
CA ASP A 592 11.83 62.96 -3.64
C ASP A 592 12.24 61.47 -3.73
N THR A 593 11.78 60.84 -4.81
CA THR A 593 12.03 59.43 -5.15
C THR A 593 13.46 59.20 -5.63
N GLU A 594 14.17 60.25 -6.06
CA GLU A 594 15.52 60.16 -6.62
C GLU A 594 16.57 59.73 -5.58
N VAL A 595 16.35 60.02 -4.29
CA VAL A 595 17.36 59.70 -3.26
C VAL A 595 16.94 58.49 -2.40
N ARG A 596 15.64 58.26 -2.22
CA ARG A 596 15.12 57.22 -1.31
C ARG A 596 15.44 55.80 -1.76
N ALA A 597 15.18 55.48 -3.03
CA ALA A 597 15.45 54.13 -3.55
C ALA A 597 16.95 53.76 -3.46
N PRO A 598 17.92 54.64 -3.83
CA PRO A 598 19.34 54.39 -3.61
C PRO A 598 19.73 54.18 -2.14
N VAL A 599 19.20 55.01 -1.22
CA VAL A 599 19.50 54.91 0.22
C VAL A 599 18.99 53.58 0.79
N ALA A 600 17.74 53.22 0.47
CA ALA A 600 17.12 51.98 0.91
C ALA A 600 17.81 50.75 0.30
N PHE A 601 18.21 50.81 -0.98
CA PHE A 601 18.94 49.73 -1.64
C PHE A 601 20.29 49.47 -0.99
N VAL A 602 21.10 50.52 -0.79
CA VAL A 602 22.44 50.40 -0.19
C VAL A 602 22.33 49.81 1.22
N ALA A 603 21.43 50.33 2.04
CA ALA A 603 21.22 49.79 3.37
C ALA A 603 20.66 48.36 3.34
N GLY A 604 19.75 48.07 2.40
CA GLY A 604 19.11 46.77 2.21
C GLY A 604 20.08 45.66 1.79
N VAL A 605 21.11 46.00 1.02
CA VAL A 605 22.24 45.12 0.67
C VAL A 605 23.23 44.99 1.82
N ALA A 606 23.63 46.10 2.43
CA ALA A 606 24.66 46.12 3.47
C ALA A 606 24.23 45.42 4.77
N GLY A 607 22.95 45.51 5.14
CA GLY A 607 22.40 44.90 6.36
C GLY A 607 22.64 43.38 6.42
N PRO A 608 22.11 42.57 5.49
CA PRO A 608 22.35 41.14 5.45
C PRO A 608 23.81 40.80 5.16
N LEU A 609 24.47 41.51 4.24
CA LEU A 609 25.87 41.24 3.87
C LEU A 609 26.81 41.36 5.07
N ILE A 610 26.76 42.49 5.76
CA ILE A 610 27.69 42.78 6.85
C ILE A 610 27.14 42.22 8.15
N GLY A 611 25.88 42.54 8.47
CA GLY A 611 25.24 42.19 9.72
C GLY A 611 24.99 40.70 9.90
N ALA A 612 24.44 40.03 8.89
CA ALA A 612 24.13 38.59 8.98
C ALA A 612 25.30 37.71 8.52
N ASP A 613 25.90 37.98 7.36
CA ASP A 613 26.93 37.07 6.82
C ASP A 613 28.33 37.33 7.41
N LEU A 614 28.87 38.55 7.28
CA LEU A 614 30.28 38.81 7.65
C LEU A 614 30.53 38.85 9.17
N LEU A 615 29.64 39.48 9.95
CA LEU A 615 29.84 39.61 11.40
C LEU A 615 29.60 38.30 12.18
N HIS A 616 28.90 37.33 11.58
CA HIS A 616 28.67 36.00 12.15
C HIS A 616 29.61 34.91 11.60
N LEU A 617 30.67 35.29 10.85
CA LEU A 617 31.69 34.32 10.40
C LEU A 617 32.34 33.57 11.59
N LYS A 618 32.43 34.19 12.77
CA LYS A 618 32.90 33.55 14.00
C LYS A 618 31.98 32.41 14.49
N ASP A 619 30.69 32.50 14.21
CA ASP A 619 29.67 31.54 14.63
C ASP A 619 29.57 30.33 13.68
N ILE A 620 30.38 30.29 12.60
CA ILE A 620 30.46 29.18 11.65
C ILE A 620 30.80 27.86 12.34
N THR A 621 31.61 27.91 13.40
CA THR A 621 31.95 26.73 14.25
C THR A 621 30.72 26.01 14.79
N ARG A 622 29.59 26.72 14.93
CA ARG A 622 28.33 26.20 15.48
C ARG A 622 27.38 25.64 14.41
N VAL A 623 27.74 25.78 13.12
CA VAL A 623 26.94 25.36 11.98
C VAL A 623 27.59 24.15 11.29
N SER A 624 26.78 23.16 10.91
CA SER A 624 27.21 21.90 10.27
C SER A 624 26.86 21.90 8.76
N ALA A 625 27.40 22.85 8.00
CA ALA A 625 27.16 22.97 6.55
C ALA A 625 28.44 22.68 5.75
N ARG A 626 28.32 22.02 4.59
CA ARG A 626 29.45 21.71 3.68
C ARG A 626 29.96 22.93 2.93
N MET A 627 29.05 23.86 2.61
CA MET A 627 29.36 25.13 1.95
C MET A 627 28.58 26.22 2.67
N LEU A 628 29.26 27.29 3.04
CA LEU A 628 28.66 28.53 3.51
C LEU A 628 28.80 29.58 2.42
N SER A 629 27.68 30.00 1.85
CA SER A 629 27.64 31.00 0.78
C SER A 629 27.36 32.38 1.38
N ILE A 630 28.35 33.27 1.34
CA ILE A 630 28.16 34.71 1.59
C ILE A 630 27.38 35.27 0.40
N GLY A 631 26.21 35.86 0.67
CA GLY A 631 25.21 36.17 -0.36
C GLY A 631 24.07 35.16 -0.47
N GLY A 632 24.14 34.04 0.25
CA GLY A 632 23.28 32.88 0.03
C GLY A 632 22.55 32.36 1.27
N ALA A 633 22.29 33.20 2.27
CA ALA A 633 21.56 32.81 3.49
C ALA A 633 20.17 32.22 3.18
N GLY A 634 20.13 30.90 2.99
CA GLY A 634 18.94 30.05 2.86
C GLY A 634 18.15 30.23 1.57
N THR A 635 18.47 29.47 0.51
CA THR A 635 17.63 29.25 -0.69
C THR A 635 17.07 30.52 -1.36
N PHE A 636 17.70 30.93 -2.47
CA PHE A 636 17.47 32.17 -3.25
C PHE A 636 18.00 33.46 -2.59
N ASP A 637 19.20 33.89 -3.02
CA ASP A 637 19.92 35.17 -2.86
C ASP A 637 19.25 36.28 -2.00
N GLY A 638 19.21 36.06 -0.68
CA GLY A 638 18.54 36.96 0.26
C GLY A 638 19.07 38.40 0.28
N ILE A 639 20.34 38.65 -0.06
CA ILE A 639 20.92 40.00 -0.11
C ILE A 639 20.38 40.79 -1.31
N VAL A 640 20.36 40.16 -2.50
CA VAL A 640 19.81 40.76 -3.72
C VAL A 640 18.35 41.11 -3.50
N LEU A 641 17.57 40.13 -3.03
CA LEU A 641 16.14 40.29 -2.83
C LEU A 641 15.87 41.37 -1.78
N SER A 642 16.68 41.44 -0.74
CA SER A 642 16.55 42.47 0.28
C SER A 642 16.78 43.87 -0.28
N GLY A 643 17.85 44.07 -1.05
CA GLY A 643 18.13 45.35 -1.71
C GLY A 643 17.04 45.74 -2.69
N ILE A 644 16.60 44.80 -3.53
CA ILE A 644 15.56 45.02 -4.56
C ILE A 644 14.20 45.38 -3.93
N LEU A 645 13.77 44.64 -2.91
CA LEU A 645 12.54 44.94 -2.19
C LEU A 645 12.63 46.30 -1.48
N ALA A 646 13.78 46.63 -0.89
CA ALA A 646 13.98 47.92 -0.24
C ALA A 646 13.89 49.07 -1.26
N ALA A 647 14.52 48.95 -2.43
CA ALA A 647 14.47 49.94 -3.49
C ALA A 647 13.07 50.12 -4.10
N LEU A 648 12.33 49.02 -4.23
CA LEU A 648 10.99 49.02 -4.82
C LEU A 648 9.95 49.66 -3.89
N LEU A 649 10.06 49.37 -2.58
CA LEU A 649 9.13 49.86 -1.57
C LEU A 649 9.44 51.28 -1.09
N ALA A 650 10.71 51.70 -1.17
CA ALA A 650 11.13 53.07 -0.88
C ALA A 650 10.65 54.06 -1.95
#